data_AF-Q7QK02-F1
#
_entry.id   AF-Q7QK02-F1
#
_cell.length_a   1.000
_cell.length_b   1.000
_cell.length_c   1.000
_cell.angle_alpha   90.00
_cell.angle_beta   90.00
_cell.angle_gamma   90.00
#
_symmetry.space_group_name_H-M   'P 1'
#
loop_
_entity.id
_entity.type
_entity.pdbx_description
1 polymer ?
#
loop_
_entity_poly.entity_id
_entity_poly.type
_entity_poly.pdbx_seq_one_letter_code
_entity_poly.pdbx_strand_id
1 'polypeptide(L)'
;MSIVGPFTILPYYGREIGHLTNFGHGIKGQVFAVDESTLFVKGFAYDGNAPDAFFWVGNSPRPSPEGFIIPYPEEYSGREPPVLQQHTNTDIILKLPMGKRIRDIRWLSVWCRRFTVDFGEIFIPPGLDVPKPRVLPEFKRLAHGLRSSNISILDAKTFYIPNLHYDGAGPDAYFWVGNGSEPNIMGTKVPNELGSLDPLRGYQGEDIEIQLPGNLTVYDIDWLAVWCVEYRHNFGHVYIPKDLDVPPALGQTKIAPTSKPANVNCKELLRGKLNVMWEVMDDFIVIELVGRIREDQYMAFGISGSHGHPQMIGADVVVAFYDRRQRRFRAEDYYMSSLAQCDGKLGVCPDERIGVSGDRSHGVTKIKYRRLLQTNEAVNDRAYPLDRQISVIAAIGPLNSRDEANAHSHTGTEVTVDDVQIDFASRNDHTCTDALDSFREEDGPEPWPSRTILGEKTITARIGPTGGKRGYTPITGHPSWGIAWYMNDLLIPEIYVERGQTYTFIVEGGDETTQPAKYHPLYITSSHEGGYGQLTEAQKRRETVYAGVEYDADGYAYPTAAGRYCEWKHKTIDRSAEIATFDEYKKTLQLSCDDPNGQPAYLNWTVVDETPDLVYYQCFTHRNLGWKIHVVNAGETSKISGSHGLYGSVSSTVLYTLLLLALVPGLFALLPLPPKGF
;
A
#
# COMPACT_ATOMS: atom_id res chain seq x y z
N MET A 1 36.72 -19.87 -23.45
CA MET A 1 35.26 -19.74 -23.28
C MET A 1 34.90 -20.59 -22.08
N SER A 2 35.01 -20.01 -20.88
CA SER A 2 34.73 -20.71 -19.63
C SER A 2 33.39 -20.22 -19.13
N ILE A 3 32.43 -21.14 -19.08
CA ILE A 3 31.08 -20.91 -18.60
C ILE A 3 31.17 -20.75 -17.08
N VAL A 4 30.86 -19.56 -16.58
CA VAL A 4 30.71 -19.29 -15.15
C VAL A 4 29.29 -19.71 -14.77
N GLY A 5 29.17 -20.64 -13.82
CA GLY A 5 27.88 -21.09 -13.27
C GLY A 5 27.14 -20.00 -12.48
N PRO A 6 25.89 -20.25 -12.07
CA PRO A 6 25.08 -19.26 -11.37
C PRO A 6 25.72 -18.90 -10.02
N PHE A 7 25.98 -17.62 -9.80
CA PHE A 7 26.41 -17.09 -8.51
C PHE A 7 25.27 -17.27 -7.50
N THR A 8 25.43 -18.20 -6.57
CA THR A 8 24.70 -18.16 -5.30
C THR A 8 25.17 -16.89 -4.56
N ILE A 9 24.29 -15.90 -4.42
CA ILE A 9 24.57 -14.69 -3.63
C ILE A 9 24.71 -15.14 -2.17
N LEU A 10 25.94 -15.22 -1.69
CA LEU A 10 26.20 -15.50 -0.29
C LEU A 10 25.72 -14.30 0.55
N PRO A 11 24.98 -14.53 1.64
CA PRO A 11 24.56 -13.45 2.53
C PRO A 11 25.77 -12.63 3.02
N TYR A 12 25.65 -11.31 2.94
CA TYR A 12 26.68 -10.37 3.36
C TYR A 12 26.61 -10.17 4.88
N TYR A 13 27.72 -10.44 5.58
CA TYR A 13 27.83 -10.38 7.03
C TYR A 13 28.82 -9.30 7.52
N GLY A 14 29.26 -8.41 6.63
CA GLY A 14 30.29 -7.42 6.91
C GLY A 14 31.69 -7.87 6.49
N ARG A 15 32.72 -7.20 7.00
CA ARG A 15 34.12 -7.46 6.66
C ARG A 15 34.62 -8.69 7.42
N GLU A 16 35.06 -9.73 6.70
CA GLU A 16 35.60 -10.93 7.33
C GLU A 16 36.87 -10.65 8.14
N ILE A 17 36.93 -11.17 9.37
CA ILE A 17 38.11 -11.17 10.24
C ILE A 17 38.81 -12.54 10.18
N GLY A 18 38.04 -13.63 10.26
CA GLY A 18 38.54 -15.02 10.13
C GLY A 18 37.83 -16.00 11.05
N HIS A 19 38.47 -17.14 11.34
CA HIS A 19 37.90 -18.20 12.20
C HIS A 19 38.47 -18.18 13.63
N LEU A 20 37.61 -18.48 14.61
CA LEU A 20 38.05 -18.74 15.98
C LEU A 20 38.94 -19.99 16.02
N THR A 21 40.09 -19.86 16.67
CA THR A 21 40.99 -20.98 16.94
C THR A 21 40.45 -21.75 18.14
N ASN A 22 40.41 -23.07 18.08
CA ASN A 22 39.92 -23.90 19.18
C ASN A 22 41.08 -24.37 20.07
N PHE A 23 41.06 -24.01 21.35
CA PHE A 23 42.02 -24.49 22.36
C PHE A 23 41.38 -25.45 23.37
N GLY A 24 40.05 -25.49 23.45
CA GLY A 24 39.29 -26.36 24.34
C GLY A 24 37.79 -26.12 24.21
N HIS A 25 36.97 -26.98 24.81
CA HIS A 25 35.51 -26.79 24.87
C HIS A 25 34.77 -26.68 23.52
N GLY A 26 35.41 -27.14 22.44
CA GLY A 26 34.76 -27.27 21.12
C GLY A 26 34.48 -25.94 20.43
N ILE A 27 35.28 -24.89 20.69
CA ILE A 27 35.06 -23.57 20.10
C ILE A 27 35.08 -23.63 18.56
N LYS A 28 34.04 -23.08 17.95
CA LYS A 28 33.96 -22.84 16.50
C LYS A 28 33.28 -21.50 16.26
N GLY A 29 33.49 -20.93 15.09
CA GLY A 29 32.79 -19.75 14.61
C GLY A 29 33.64 -18.95 13.63
N GLN A 30 32.98 -18.31 12.66
CA GLN A 30 33.62 -17.36 11.73
C GLN A 30 33.21 -15.94 12.10
N VAL A 31 34.16 -15.04 12.25
CA VAL A 31 33.98 -13.70 12.81
C VAL A 31 34.05 -12.65 11.71
N PHE A 32 33.10 -11.72 11.73
CA PHE A 32 32.97 -10.59 10.80
C PHE A 32 32.84 -9.28 11.58
N ALA A 33 33.41 -8.20 11.06
CA ALA A 33 33.16 -6.84 11.51
C ALA A 33 31.97 -6.27 10.74
N VAL A 34 30.91 -5.95 11.47
CA VAL A 34 29.66 -5.42 10.91
C VAL A 34 29.76 -3.91 10.74
N ASP A 35 30.21 -3.22 11.80
CA ASP A 35 30.39 -1.76 11.86
C ASP A 35 31.58 -1.43 12.79
N GLU A 36 31.76 -0.17 13.20
CA GLU A 36 32.86 0.24 14.09
C GLU A 36 32.83 -0.40 15.48
N SER A 37 31.71 -0.95 15.94
CA SER A 37 31.47 -1.42 17.30
C SER A 37 30.80 -2.80 17.40
N THR A 38 30.42 -3.40 16.28
CA THR A 38 29.65 -4.65 16.24
C THR A 38 30.40 -5.76 15.51
N LEU A 39 30.49 -6.93 16.15
CA LEU A 39 31.03 -8.16 15.57
C LEU A 39 29.91 -9.17 15.36
N PHE A 40 29.98 -9.95 14.28
CA PHE A 40 29.10 -11.07 14.01
C PHE A 40 29.90 -12.38 13.99
N VAL A 41 29.45 -13.38 14.75
CA VAL A 41 30.06 -14.70 14.81
C VAL A 41 29.08 -15.70 14.21
N LYS A 42 29.38 -16.18 13.00
CA LYS A 42 28.59 -17.17 12.28
C LYS A 42 28.93 -18.59 12.74
N GLY A 43 27.90 -19.39 13.03
CA GLY A 43 28.04 -20.80 13.37
C GLY A 43 28.84 -21.05 14.65
N PHE A 44 28.63 -20.23 15.68
CA PHE A 44 29.31 -20.37 16.95
C PHE A 44 28.98 -21.70 17.63
N ALA A 45 30.00 -22.38 18.17
CA ALA A 45 29.81 -23.60 18.96
C ALA A 45 30.67 -23.54 20.23
N TYR A 46 30.11 -23.99 21.34
CA TYR A 46 30.76 -24.08 22.64
C TYR A 46 30.03 -25.11 23.51
N ASP A 47 30.76 -25.99 24.19
CA ASP A 47 30.19 -27.11 24.94
C ASP A 47 29.46 -26.74 26.24
N GLY A 48 29.62 -25.50 26.74
CA GLY A 48 28.95 -25.01 27.95
C GLY A 48 29.52 -25.52 29.27
N ASN A 49 30.61 -26.30 29.26
CA ASN A 49 31.09 -27.00 30.45
C ASN A 49 31.94 -26.15 31.39
N ALA A 50 32.34 -24.94 31.00
CA ALA A 50 33.20 -24.11 31.84
C ALA A 50 32.37 -23.28 32.83
N PRO A 51 32.85 -23.11 34.08
CA PRO A 51 32.05 -22.53 35.15
C PRO A 51 31.89 -21.00 35.09
N ASP A 52 32.70 -20.29 34.29
CA ASP A 52 32.75 -18.82 34.27
C ASP A 52 33.34 -18.30 32.92
N ALA A 53 32.78 -18.77 31.80
CA ALA A 53 33.18 -18.39 30.44
C ALA A 53 32.38 -17.19 29.90
N PHE A 54 33.05 -16.31 29.13
CA PHE A 54 32.43 -15.15 28.49
C PHE A 54 33.09 -14.85 27.14
N PHE A 55 32.41 -14.07 26.30
CA PHE A 55 33.06 -13.34 25.21
C PHE A 55 33.93 -12.22 25.80
N TRP A 56 35.18 -12.18 25.39
CA TRP A 56 36.23 -11.40 26.02
C TRP A 56 37.06 -10.67 24.96
N VAL A 57 37.36 -9.40 25.18
CA VAL A 57 38.17 -8.59 24.24
C VAL A 57 39.24 -7.80 24.96
N GLY A 58 40.34 -7.51 24.27
CA GLY A 58 41.40 -6.67 24.84
C GLY A 58 42.37 -6.16 23.79
N ASN A 59 43.30 -5.32 24.23
CA ASN A 59 44.29 -4.64 23.37
C ASN A 59 45.74 -5.05 23.71
N SER A 60 45.92 -6.05 24.58
CA SER A 60 47.21 -6.68 24.83
C SER A 60 47.67 -7.49 23.59
N PRO A 61 48.96 -7.86 23.48
CA PRO A 61 49.46 -8.69 22.39
C PRO A 61 48.83 -10.10 22.28
N ARG A 62 48.23 -10.60 23.37
CA ARG A 62 47.50 -11.88 23.47
C ARG A 62 46.37 -11.77 24.50
N PRO A 63 45.33 -12.63 24.45
CA PRO A 63 44.32 -12.74 25.50
C PRO A 63 44.93 -12.79 26.90
N SER A 64 44.42 -11.93 27.78
CA SER A 64 44.90 -11.80 29.16
C SER A 64 43.74 -11.55 30.13
N PRO A 65 43.97 -11.75 31.45
CA PRO A 65 42.98 -11.42 32.48
C PRO A 65 42.54 -9.94 32.50
N GLU A 66 43.29 -9.04 31.85
CA GLU A 66 43.01 -7.60 31.82
C GLU A 66 42.02 -7.20 30.71
N GLY A 67 41.47 -8.18 29.97
CA GLY A 67 40.44 -7.92 28.97
C GLY A 67 39.08 -7.52 29.58
N PHE A 68 38.15 -7.24 28.69
CA PHE A 68 36.81 -6.76 29.00
C PHE A 68 35.78 -7.78 28.53
N ILE A 69 34.74 -7.98 29.34
CA ILE A 69 33.60 -8.82 28.95
C ILE A 69 32.77 -8.07 27.92
N ILE A 70 32.41 -8.75 26.83
CA ILE A 70 31.29 -8.35 25.98
C ILE A 70 30.01 -8.92 26.61
N PRO A 71 29.06 -8.09 27.05
CA PRO A 71 27.78 -8.57 27.55
C PRO A 71 27.04 -9.38 26.47
N TYR A 72 26.63 -10.60 26.83
CA TYR A 72 25.85 -11.47 25.96
C TYR A 72 24.84 -12.28 26.80
N PRO A 73 23.57 -12.41 26.39
CA PRO A 73 22.94 -11.85 25.18
C PRO A 73 22.86 -10.30 25.21
N GLU A 74 22.70 -9.68 24.04
CA GLU A 74 22.74 -8.20 23.88
C GLU A 74 21.70 -7.49 24.76
N GLU A 75 20.53 -8.10 24.97
CA GLU A 75 19.43 -7.52 25.72
C GLU A 75 19.68 -7.49 27.26
N TYR A 76 20.84 -7.96 27.74
CA TYR A 76 21.18 -7.98 29.16
C TYR A 76 21.58 -6.60 29.69
N SER A 77 20.83 -6.08 30.67
CA SER A 77 21.03 -4.75 31.27
C SER A 77 21.54 -4.77 32.73
N GLY A 78 21.87 -5.95 33.27
CA GLY A 78 22.38 -6.08 34.63
C GLY A 78 23.86 -5.73 34.78
N ARG A 79 24.35 -5.68 36.03
CA ARG A 79 25.74 -5.28 36.34
C ARG A 79 26.79 -6.33 35.95
N GLU A 80 26.44 -7.62 35.99
CA GLU A 80 27.34 -8.71 35.59
C GLU A 80 26.64 -9.61 34.56
N PRO A 81 27.15 -9.71 33.32
CA PRO A 81 26.53 -10.55 32.30
C PRO A 81 26.48 -12.02 32.72
N PRO A 82 25.49 -12.80 32.25
CA PRO A 82 25.39 -14.21 32.56
C PRO A 82 26.58 -14.98 31.97
N VAL A 83 26.96 -16.07 32.62
CA VAL A 83 27.98 -16.99 32.10
C VAL A 83 27.51 -17.56 30.77
N LEU A 84 28.42 -17.65 29.81
CA LEU A 84 28.15 -18.20 28.48
C LEU A 84 27.64 -19.63 28.58
N GLN A 85 26.46 -19.87 28.01
CA GLN A 85 25.81 -21.19 28.00
C GLN A 85 26.29 -22.02 26.80
N GLN A 86 25.85 -23.28 26.74
CA GLN A 86 26.13 -24.13 25.59
C GLN A 86 25.56 -23.53 24.29
N HIS A 87 26.36 -23.57 23.22
CA HIS A 87 25.95 -23.13 21.88
C HIS A 87 26.25 -24.23 20.86
N THR A 88 25.28 -24.55 20.01
CA THR A 88 25.44 -25.54 18.94
C THR A 88 25.11 -24.89 17.59
N ASN A 89 26.13 -24.41 16.89
CA ASN A 89 26.03 -23.77 15.58
C ASN A 89 25.04 -22.59 15.55
N THR A 90 25.18 -21.68 16.51
CA THR A 90 24.33 -20.49 16.65
C THR A 90 25.01 -19.25 16.11
N ASP A 91 24.28 -18.40 15.38
CA ASP A 91 24.79 -17.09 14.93
C ASP A 91 24.65 -16.06 16.06
N ILE A 92 25.72 -15.30 16.32
CA ILE A 92 25.83 -14.40 17.48
C ILE A 92 26.23 -13.00 17.03
N ILE A 93 25.52 -11.99 17.53
CA ILE A 93 25.88 -10.57 17.39
C ILE A 93 26.49 -10.12 18.72
N LEU A 94 27.67 -9.50 18.65
CA LEU A 94 28.44 -9.02 19.78
C LEU A 94 28.66 -7.51 19.65
N LYS A 95 28.08 -6.74 20.55
CA LYS A 95 28.26 -5.28 20.61
C LYS A 95 29.32 -4.91 21.62
N LEU A 96 30.35 -4.19 21.19
CA LEU A 96 31.45 -3.82 22.08
C LEU A 96 30.96 -2.90 23.21
N PRO A 97 31.38 -3.16 24.47
CA PRO A 97 30.92 -2.39 25.61
C PRO A 97 31.56 -1.00 25.67
N MET A 98 30.94 -0.08 26.42
CA MET A 98 31.50 1.22 26.82
C MET A 98 31.95 2.12 25.65
N GLY A 99 31.29 2.03 24.49
CA GLY A 99 31.63 2.83 23.31
C GLY A 99 33.00 2.51 22.69
N LYS A 100 33.59 1.35 23.04
CA LYS A 100 34.80 0.85 22.39
C LYS A 100 34.52 0.51 20.93
N ARG A 101 35.53 0.68 20.09
CA ARG A 101 35.48 0.29 18.68
C ARG A 101 36.36 -0.91 18.39
N ILE A 102 36.11 -1.57 17.27
CA ILE A 102 36.90 -2.70 16.77
C ILE A 102 38.37 -2.30 16.62
N ARG A 103 38.66 -1.05 16.23
CA ARG A 103 40.03 -0.53 16.15
C ARG A 103 40.75 -0.39 17.50
N ASP A 104 40.00 -0.40 18.60
CA ASP A 104 40.55 -0.25 19.96
C ASP A 104 40.89 -1.60 20.61
N ILE A 105 40.59 -2.72 19.93
CA ILE A 105 40.85 -4.10 20.39
C ILE A 105 41.78 -4.82 19.41
N ARG A 106 42.55 -5.80 19.92
CA ARG A 106 43.46 -6.65 19.13
C ARG A 106 42.98 -8.06 18.97
N TRP A 107 42.10 -8.53 19.83
CA TRP A 107 41.61 -9.91 19.82
C TRP A 107 40.21 -10.03 20.42
N LEU A 108 39.50 -11.05 19.98
CA LEU A 108 38.26 -11.59 20.57
C LEU A 108 38.57 -13.01 21.05
N SER A 109 38.15 -13.37 22.25
CA SER A 109 38.37 -14.68 22.87
C SER A 109 37.13 -15.17 23.60
N VAL A 110 36.98 -16.49 23.71
CA VAL A 110 36.11 -17.15 24.69
C VAL A 110 36.97 -17.48 25.91
N TRP A 111 36.83 -16.67 26.96
CA TRP A 111 37.73 -16.67 28.11
C TRP A 111 37.03 -17.16 29.38
N CYS A 112 37.66 -18.08 30.11
CA CYS A 112 37.24 -18.43 31.46
C CYS A 112 37.92 -17.54 32.49
N ARG A 113 37.16 -16.61 33.08
CA ARG A 113 37.67 -15.68 34.09
C ARG A 113 38.15 -16.42 35.35
N ARG A 114 37.41 -17.44 35.80
CA ARG A 114 37.76 -18.24 37.00
C ARG A 114 39.10 -18.97 36.89
N PHE A 115 39.42 -19.53 35.73
CA PHE A 115 40.65 -20.30 35.53
C PHE A 115 41.74 -19.51 34.80
N THR A 116 41.44 -18.30 34.33
CA THR A 116 42.35 -17.47 33.53
C THR A 116 42.87 -18.21 32.30
N VAL A 117 41.98 -18.92 31.60
CA VAL A 117 42.28 -19.75 30.43
C VAL A 117 41.49 -19.26 29.23
N ASP A 118 42.16 -19.19 28.09
CA ASP A 118 41.56 -18.97 26.77
C ASP A 118 41.13 -20.29 26.16
N PHE A 119 39.85 -20.40 25.78
CA PHE A 119 39.31 -21.58 25.10
C PHE A 119 39.27 -21.43 23.58
N GLY A 120 39.40 -20.20 23.09
CA GLY A 120 39.55 -19.95 21.67
C GLY A 120 39.57 -18.46 21.34
N GLU A 121 40.44 -18.09 20.41
CA GLU A 121 40.73 -16.70 20.07
C GLU A 121 40.73 -16.43 18.57
N ILE A 122 40.64 -15.15 18.24
CA ILE A 122 40.97 -14.59 16.95
C ILE A 122 41.59 -13.20 17.12
N PHE A 123 42.57 -12.87 16.29
CA PHE A 123 43.19 -11.54 16.24
C PHE A 123 42.50 -10.65 15.20
N ILE A 124 42.32 -9.38 15.55
CA ILE A 124 41.79 -8.35 14.66
C ILE A 124 42.93 -7.85 13.76
N PRO A 125 42.82 -7.93 12.42
CA PRO A 125 43.86 -7.43 11.52
C PRO A 125 44.13 -5.94 11.73
N PRO A 126 45.41 -5.50 11.75
CA PRO A 126 45.74 -4.08 11.82
C PRO A 126 45.27 -3.37 10.55
N GLY A 127 44.58 -2.24 10.71
CA GLY A 127 44.07 -1.46 9.58
C GLY A 127 42.82 -2.04 8.90
N LEU A 128 42.08 -2.92 9.59
CA LEU A 128 40.78 -3.41 9.13
C LEU A 128 39.84 -2.23 8.82
N ASP A 129 39.45 -2.08 7.56
CA ASP A 129 38.42 -1.11 7.16
C ASP A 129 37.04 -1.74 7.33
N VAL A 130 36.24 -1.11 8.17
CA VAL A 130 34.93 -1.61 8.58
C VAL A 130 33.82 -0.86 7.84
N PRO A 131 32.69 -1.53 7.51
CA PRO A 131 31.58 -0.89 6.82
C PRO A 131 30.99 0.28 7.64
N LYS A 132 30.53 1.34 6.96
CA LYS A 132 30.02 2.57 7.59
C LYS A 132 28.76 3.11 6.91
N PRO A 133 27.84 3.76 7.65
CA PRO A 133 26.70 4.44 7.06
C PRO A 133 27.10 5.46 5.98
N ARG A 134 26.28 5.58 4.94
CA ARG A 134 26.52 6.49 3.80
C ARG A 134 25.51 7.61 3.78
N VAL A 135 25.95 8.85 3.62
CA VAL A 135 25.05 10.01 3.45
C VAL A 135 24.87 10.33 1.98
N LEU A 136 23.63 10.54 1.57
CA LEU A 136 23.13 10.93 0.26
C LEU A 136 22.56 12.37 0.31
N PRO A 137 22.46 13.06 -0.84
CA PRO A 137 21.75 14.34 -0.90
C PRO A 137 20.24 14.21 -0.65
N GLU A 138 19.53 15.33 -0.52
CA GLU A 138 18.06 15.38 -0.45
C GLU A 138 17.39 14.86 -1.74
N PHE A 139 16.09 14.57 -1.67
CA PHE A 139 15.28 14.28 -2.86
C PHE A 139 15.30 15.43 -3.86
N LYS A 140 15.45 15.11 -5.15
CA LYS A 140 15.13 16.05 -6.23
C LYS A 140 13.67 16.47 -6.13
N ARG A 141 13.40 17.78 -6.16
CA ARG A 141 12.06 18.35 -5.99
C ARG A 141 11.35 18.43 -7.35
N LEU A 142 10.42 17.53 -7.64
CA LEU A 142 9.71 17.50 -8.93
C LEU A 142 8.22 17.87 -8.77
N ALA A 143 7.51 17.23 -7.84
CA ALA A 143 6.08 17.47 -7.63
C ALA A 143 5.69 17.31 -6.15
N HIS A 144 4.45 17.68 -5.84
CA HIS A 144 3.80 17.44 -4.53
C HIS A 144 4.56 17.94 -3.29
N GLY A 145 5.35 19.01 -3.46
CA GLY A 145 6.13 19.61 -2.39
C GLY A 145 7.21 18.71 -1.78
N LEU A 146 7.56 17.59 -2.45
CA LEU A 146 8.51 16.60 -1.95
C LEU A 146 9.89 17.21 -1.70
N ARG A 147 10.37 17.11 -0.46
CA ARG A 147 11.72 17.52 -0.05
C ARG A 147 12.12 16.84 1.26
N SER A 148 13.42 16.76 1.51
CA SER A 148 13.98 16.21 2.76
C SER A 148 15.30 16.91 3.10
N SER A 149 15.88 16.59 4.24
CA SER A 149 17.31 16.80 4.47
C SER A 149 18.12 15.67 3.80
N ASN A 150 19.45 15.68 3.97
CA ASN A 150 20.33 14.62 3.47
C ASN A 150 19.92 13.25 4.03
N ILE A 151 19.75 12.28 3.14
CA ILE A 151 19.29 10.93 3.45
C ILE A 151 20.48 10.08 3.88
N SER A 152 20.33 9.20 4.87
CA SER A 152 21.41 8.27 5.28
C SER A 152 21.02 6.82 4.98
N ILE A 153 21.91 6.08 4.34
CA ILE A 153 21.88 4.62 4.28
C ILE A 153 22.55 4.11 5.56
N LEU A 154 21.76 3.55 6.48
CA LEU A 154 22.24 3.08 7.78
C LEU A 154 22.90 1.70 7.66
N ASP A 155 22.31 0.81 6.86
CA ASP A 155 22.77 -0.54 6.58
C ASP A 155 22.36 -0.96 5.16
N ALA A 156 22.63 -2.22 4.79
CA ALA A 156 22.35 -2.76 3.46
C ALA A 156 20.87 -2.71 3.04
N LYS A 157 19.92 -2.39 3.93
CA LYS A 157 18.49 -2.29 3.66
C LYS A 157 17.81 -1.04 4.20
N THR A 158 18.40 -0.35 5.18
CA THR A 158 17.69 0.69 5.94
C THR A 158 18.11 2.10 5.50
N PHE A 159 17.12 2.94 5.22
CA PHE A 159 17.28 4.37 4.93
C PHE A 159 16.69 5.21 6.05
N TYR A 160 17.43 6.22 6.50
CA TYR A 160 16.97 7.29 7.37
C TYR A 160 16.75 8.57 6.56
N ILE A 161 15.52 9.09 6.58
CA ILE A 161 15.10 10.26 5.80
C ILE A 161 14.66 11.35 6.79
N PRO A 162 15.53 12.33 7.08
CA PRO A 162 15.19 13.42 7.98
C PRO A 162 14.39 14.51 7.30
N ASN A 163 13.54 15.19 8.07
CA ASN A 163 12.79 16.39 7.70
C ASN A 163 11.98 16.23 6.40
N LEU A 164 11.37 15.05 6.21
CA LEU A 164 10.57 14.73 5.04
C LEU A 164 9.32 15.60 4.97
N HIS A 165 9.08 16.19 3.80
CA HIS A 165 7.85 16.88 3.48
C HIS A 165 7.27 16.34 2.19
N TYR A 166 5.96 16.17 2.17
CA TYR A 166 5.17 15.76 1.01
C TYR A 166 3.70 16.13 1.30
N ASP A 167 2.98 16.67 0.32
CA ASP A 167 1.64 17.24 0.56
C ASP A 167 0.54 16.19 0.80
N GLY A 168 0.78 14.93 0.44
CA GLY A 168 -0.19 13.83 0.59
C GLY A 168 -1.27 13.79 -0.50
N ALA A 169 -1.19 14.66 -1.51
CA ALA A 169 -2.21 14.76 -2.55
C ALA A 169 -2.09 13.68 -3.62
N GLY A 170 -0.96 12.97 -3.67
CA GLY A 170 -0.77 11.83 -4.55
C GLY A 170 -1.70 10.68 -4.17
N PRO A 171 -2.59 10.27 -5.06
CA PRO A 171 -3.66 9.30 -4.82
C PRO A 171 -3.14 7.88 -4.57
N ASP A 172 -1.97 7.58 -5.12
CA ASP A 172 -1.35 6.25 -5.15
C ASP A 172 0.18 6.37 -5.10
N ALA A 173 0.68 7.23 -4.20
CA ALA A 173 2.10 7.54 -4.06
C ALA A 173 2.80 6.62 -3.05
N TYR A 174 4.02 6.18 -3.36
CA TYR A 174 4.79 5.25 -2.52
C TYR A 174 6.27 5.59 -2.50
N PHE A 175 6.97 5.13 -1.46
CA PHE A 175 8.41 4.95 -1.59
C PHE A 175 8.68 3.85 -2.63
N TRP A 176 9.61 4.13 -3.53
CA TRP A 176 9.81 3.35 -4.74
C TRP A 176 11.30 3.25 -5.03
N VAL A 177 11.79 2.05 -5.31
CA VAL A 177 13.21 1.82 -5.61
C VAL A 177 13.35 1.01 -6.87
N GLY A 178 14.47 1.11 -7.56
CA GLY A 178 14.68 0.30 -8.73
C GLY A 178 16.03 0.53 -9.37
N ASN A 179 16.21 -0.12 -10.51
CA ASN A 179 17.43 -0.09 -11.29
C ASN A 179 17.22 0.74 -12.57
N GLY A 180 18.31 1.26 -13.14
CA GLY A 180 18.31 2.08 -14.35
C GLY A 180 18.61 3.55 -14.08
N SER A 181 18.76 4.31 -15.17
CA SER A 181 19.19 5.71 -15.12
C SER A 181 18.18 6.66 -14.47
N GLU A 182 16.89 6.31 -14.44
CA GLU A 182 15.82 7.12 -13.86
C GLU A 182 14.70 6.27 -13.25
N PRO A 183 13.96 6.81 -12.25
CA PRO A 183 12.76 6.20 -11.70
C PRO A 183 11.72 5.89 -12.77
N ASN A 184 11.19 4.67 -12.73
CA ASN A 184 10.25 4.17 -13.72
C ASN A 184 9.27 3.14 -13.13
N ILE A 185 8.34 2.68 -13.97
CA ILE A 185 7.25 1.77 -13.58
C ILE A 185 7.71 0.39 -13.10
N MET A 186 8.94 -0.03 -13.42
CA MET A 186 9.47 -1.35 -13.03
C MET A 186 10.15 -1.34 -11.66
N GLY A 187 10.05 -0.22 -10.92
CA GLY A 187 10.52 -0.19 -9.54
C GLY A 187 9.69 -1.07 -8.61
N THR A 188 10.18 -1.20 -7.39
CA THR A 188 9.62 -2.00 -6.30
C THR A 188 9.12 -1.06 -5.21
N LYS A 189 7.92 -1.34 -4.69
CA LYS A 189 7.31 -0.59 -3.59
C LYS A 189 8.09 -0.84 -2.30
N VAL A 190 8.46 0.22 -1.59
CA VAL A 190 9.11 0.14 -0.27
C VAL A 190 8.08 0.48 0.81
N PRO A 191 7.96 -0.33 1.88
CA PRO A 191 7.11 0.00 3.01
C PRO A 191 7.49 1.35 3.63
N ASN A 192 6.48 2.10 4.09
CA ASN A 192 6.69 3.34 4.83
C ASN A 192 7.19 3.08 6.26
N GLU A 193 7.30 4.13 7.07
CA GLU A 193 7.83 4.08 8.44
C GLU A 193 7.00 3.23 9.41
N LEU A 194 5.74 2.96 9.07
CA LEU A 194 4.84 2.07 9.81
C LEU A 194 4.87 0.63 9.27
N GLY A 195 5.76 0.37 8.32
CA GLY A 195 5.83 -0.85 7.53
C GLY A 195 4.64 -1.03 6.59
N SER A 196 3.84 0.01 6.32
CA SER A 196 2.67 -0.09 5.43
C SER A 196 3.06 0.12 3.96
N LEU A 197 2.36 -0.58 3.07
CA LEU A 197 2.43 -0.44 1.61
C LEU A 197 1.23 0.33 1.05
N ASP A 198 0.46 1.00 1.92
CA ASP A 198 -0.62 1.91 1.55
C ASP A 198 -0.07 3.23 0.99
N PRO A 199 -0.87 3.99 0.22
CA PRO A 199 -0.47 5.29 -0.29
C PRO A 199 0.06 6.19 0.83
N LEU A 200 1.16 6.87 0.54
CA LEU A 200 1.82 7.77 1.49
C LEU A 200 0.87 8.88 1.92
N ARG A 201 0.78 9.06 3.24
CA ARG A 201 0.17 10.25 3.82
C ARG A 201 1.03 11.49 3.55
N GLY A 202 0.50 12.67 3.85
CA GLY A 202 1.31 13.89 3.90
C GLY A 202 2.32 13.84 5.05
N TYR A 203 3.49 14.45 4.81
CA TYR A 203 4.57 14.63 5.79
C TYR A 203 4.88 16.13 5.96
N GLN A 204 5.17 16.56 7.19
CA GLN A 204 5.51 17.97 7.51
C GLN A 204 6.76 18.08 8.38
N GLY A 205 7.92 17.75 7.81
CA GLY A 205 9.20 17.87 8.48
C GLY A 205 9.44 16.76 9.48
N GLU A 206 9.13 15.53 9.08
CA GLU A 206 9.25 14.35 9.93
C GLU A 206 10.52 13.55 9.63
N ASP A 207 11.10 12.97 10.66
CA ASP A 207 12.24 12.07 10.55
C ASP A 207 11.72 10.63 10.53
N ILE A 208 12.04 9.90 9.46
CA ILE A 208 11.54 8.53 9.28
C ILE A 208 12.64 7.55 8.93
N GLU A 209 12.40 6.27 9.22
CA GLU A 209 13.21 5.15 8.76
C GLU A 209 12.35 4.23 7.90
N ILE A 210 12.89 3.80 6.77
CA ILE A 210 12.25 2.83 5.88
C ILE A 210 13.24 1.72 5.54
N GLN A 211 12.73 0.51 5.34
CA GLN A 211 13.55 -0.67 5.06
C GLN A 211 13.16 -1.30 3.73
N LEU A 212 14.16 -1.66 2.92
CA LEU A 212 13.96 -2.35 1.66
C LEU A 212 13.25 -3.71 1.87
N PRO A 213 12.27 -4.04 1.02
CA PRO A 213 11.47 -5.26 1.17
C PRO A 213 12.23 -6.52 0.74
N GLY A 214 11.77 -7.67 1.25
CA GLY A 214 12.25 -8.98 0.83
C GLY A 214 13.77 -9.14 0.95
N ASN A 215 14.41 -9.63 -0.10
CA ASN A 215 15.86 -9.82 -0.18
C ASN A 215 16.61 -8.63 -0.81
N LEU A 216 15.91 -7.56 -1.17
CA LEU A 216 16.50 -6.40 -1.85
C LEU A 216 17.47 -5.68 -0.91
N THR A 217 18.61 -5.26 -1.44
CA THR A 217 19.61 -4.46 -0.74
C THR A 217 19.91 -3.18 -1.51
N VAL A 218 20.59 -2.23 -0.85
CA VAL A 218 21.05 -0.99 -1.49
C VAL A 218 22.01 -1.24 -2.66
N TYR A 219 22.65 -2.41 -2.71
CA TYR A 219 23.52 -2.82 -3.80
C TYR A 219 22.74 -3.17 -5.08
N ASP A 220 21.46 -3.53 -4.94
CA ASP A 220 20.60 -4.00 -6.03
C ASP A 220 19.85 -2.86 -6.73
N ILE A 221 19.97 -1.63 -6.24
CA ILE A 221 19.20 -0.47 -6.69
C ILE A 221 20.09 0.68 -7.17
N ASP A 222 19.55 1.52 -8.05
CA ASP A 222 20.18 2.73 -8.59
C ASP A 222 19.58 4.01 -8.00
N TRP A 223 18.34 3.96 -7.51
CA TRP A 223 17.64 5.14 -7.00
C TRP A 223 16.58 4.78 -5.95
N LEU A 224 16.29 5.77 -5.09
CA LEU A 224 15.15 5.80 -4.17
C LEU A 224 14.28 7.01 -4.56
N ALA A 225 12.98 6.81 -4.70
CA ALA A 225 12.02 7.80 -5.18
C ALA A 225 10.73 7.80 -4.37
N VAL A 226 9.95 8.88 -4.51
CA VAL A 226 8.51 8.86 -4.27
C VAL A 226 7.81 8.84 -5.62
N TRP A 227 7.04 7.79 -5.88
CA TRP A 227 6.45 7.51 -7.18
C TRP A 227 4.95 7.26 -7.05
N CYS A 228 4.17 7.84 -7.96
CA CYS A 228 2.75 7.56 -8.10
C CYS A 228 2.51 6.45 -9.12
N VAL A 229 2.01 5.29 -8.66
CA VAL A 229 1.85 4.10 -9.51
C VAL A 229 0.71 4.28 -10.49
N GLU A 230 -0.47 4.68 -10.02
CA GLU A 230 -1.65 4.98 -10.86
C GLU A 230 -1.31 5.87 -12.07
N TYR A 231 -0.50 6.91 -11.87
CA TYR A 231 -0.19 7.91 -12.89
C TYR A 231 1.20 7.81 -13.50
N ARG A 232 1.98 6.81 -13.08
CA ARG A 232 3.35 6.56 -13.56
C ARG A 232 4.21 7.82 -13.51
N HIS A 233 4.12 8.57 -12.42
CA HIS A 233 4.77 9.87 -12.27
C HIS A 233 5.76 9.90 -11.11
N ASN A 234 6.93 10.47 -11.36
CA ASN A 234 7.99 10.65 -10.36
C ASN A 234 7.80 11.97 -9.62
N PHE A 235 7.57 11.91 -8.31
CA PHE A 235 7.44 13.11 -7.47
C PHE A 235 8.79 13.63 -6.98
N GLY A 236 9.81 12.77 -7.03
CA GLY A 236 11.21 13.12 -6.77
C GLY A 236 12.03 11.92 -6.32
N HIS A 237 13.35 12.00 -6.49
CA HIS A 237 14.26 10.87 -6.26
C HIS A 237 15.67 11.29 -5.86
N VAL A 238 16.41 10.32 -5.34
CA VAL A 238 17.86 10.37 -5.07
C VAL A 238 18.54 9.16 -5.70
N TYR A 239 19.78 9.31 -6.15
CA TYR A 239 20.58 8.22 -6.71
C TYR A 239 21.42 7.52 -5.66
N ILE A 240 21.60 6.22 -5.84
CA ILE A 240 22.40 5.35 -4.99
C ILE A 240 23.79 5.16 -5.63
N PRO A 241 24.88 5.58 -4.97
CA PRO A 241 26.24 5.35 -5.45
C PRO A 241 26.54 3.85 -5.57
N LYS A 242 27.45 3.46 -6.46
CA LYS A 242 27.87 2.05 -6.60
C LYS A 242 29.05 1.66 -5.73
N ASP A 243 29.80 2.64 -5.25
CA ASP A 243 30.90 2.51 -4.29
C ASP A 243 30.38 2.53 -2.84
N LEU A 244 29.53 1.55 -2.49
CA LEU A 244 29.00 1.42 -1.13
C LEU A 244 29.77 0.38 -0.31
N ASP A 245 30.17 0.75 0.90
CA ASP A 245 30.65 -0.17 1.94
C ASP A 245 29.85 0.11 3.23
N VAL A 246 28.58 -0.32 3.24
CA VAL A 246 27.63 -0.09 4.34
C VAL A 246 27.49 -1.34 5.23
N PRO A 247 27.08 -1.20 6.51
CA PRO A 247 26.86 -2.34 7.39
C PRO A 247 25.84 -3.35 6.85
N PRO A 248 25.94 -4.65 7.20
CA PRO A 248 24.92 -5.65 6.85
C PRO A 248 23.64 -5.50 7.72
N ALA A 249 22.48 -5.85 7.16
CA ALA A 249 21.19 -5.76 7.85
C ALA A 249 20.87 -7.02 8.69
N LEU A 250 21.64 -7.28 9.76
CA LEU A 250 21.52 -8.49 10.61
C LEU A 250 20.52 -8.34 11.77
N GLY A 251 19.62 -7.36 11.73
CA GLY A 251 18.68 -7.09 12.81
C GLY A 251 19.31 -6.38 14.01
N GLN A 252 20.40 -5.63 13.80
CA GLN A 252 21.03 -4.79 14.82
C GLN A 252 20.26 -3.47 15.05
N THR A 253 19.33 -3.19 14.15
CA THR A 253 18.32 -2.14 14.17
C THR A 253 16.96 -2.78 14.50
N LYS A 254 16.80 -3.39 15.69
CA LYS A 254 15.52 -4.02 16.07
C LYS A 254 14.46 -2.97 16.42
N ILE A 255 13.31 -3.05 15.74
CA ILE A 255 12.01 -3.02 16.41
C ILE A 255 11.56 -4.49 16.50
N ALA A 256 11.25 -4.95 17.71
CA ALA A 256 10.93 -6.34 18.02
C ALA A 256 9.46 -6.70 17.68
N PRO A 257 9.18 -7.88 17.10
CA PRO A 257 7.87 -8.51 17.20
C PRO A 257 7.87 -9.55 18.34
N THR A 258 6.89 -9.42 19.23
CA THR A 258 6.55 -10.38 20.28
C THR A 258 5.83 -11.59 19.70
N SER A 259 6.34 -12.79 19.91
CA SER A 259 5.66 -14.04 19.58
C SER A 259 4.85 -14.59 20.78
N LYS A 260 3.64 -15.09 20.49
CA LYS A 260 2.91 -16.06 21.34
C LYS A 260 2.62 -17.31 20.49
N PRO A 261 2.58 -18.51 21.10
CA PRO A 261 2.40 -19.76 20.37
C PRO A 261 0.91 -20.15 20.27
N ALA A 262 0.49 -20.64 19.10
CA ALA A 262 -0.76 -21.39 18.92
C ALA A 262 -0.50 -22.55 17.96
N ASN A 263 -0.95 -23.76 18.29
CA ASN A 263 -0.62 -25.03 17.60
C ASN A 263 -1.23 -25.20 16.19
N VAL A 264 -1.49 -24.11 15.46
CA VAL A 264 -2.02 -24.14 14.08
C VAL A 264 -1.13 -23.28 13.21
N ASN A 265 -0.74 -23.79 12.03
CA ASN A 265 0.00 -22.98 11.08
C ASN A 265 -0.88 -21.84 10.60
N CYS A 266 -0.32 -20.64 10.55
CA CYS A 266 -1.03 -19.42 10.25
C CYS A 266 -0.09 -18.50 9.48
N LYS A 267 -0.55 -18.04 8.32
CA LYS A 267 0.15 -17.05 7.50
C LYS A 267 -0.79 -15.94 7.09
N GLU A 268 -0.33 -14.70 7.27
CA GLU A 268 -1.02 -13.53 6.74
C GLU A 268 -0.76 -13.43 5.23
N LEU A 269 -1.83 -13.48 4.42
CA LEU A 269 -1.75 -13.42 2.96
C LEU A 269 -1.99 -12.01 2.44
N LEU A 270 -2.94 -11.30 3.04
CA LEU A 270 -3.25 -9.89 2.76
C LEU A 270 -3.25 -9.15 4.08
N ARG A 271 -2.34 -8.18 4.24
CA ARG A 271 -2.10 -7.56 5.55
C ARG A 271 -3.35 -6.90 6.13
N GLY A 272 -3.75 -7.31 7.34
CA GLY A 272 -4.94 -6.86 8.05
C GLY A 272 -6.27 -7.27 7.40
N LYS A 273 -6.25 -8.12 6.37
CA LYS A 273 -7.44 -8.44 5.56
C LYS A 273 -7.71 -9.92 5.38
N LEU A 274 -6.69 -10.76 5.18
CA LEU A 274 -6.87 -12.19 4.96
C LEU A 274 -5.71 -12.99 5.53
N ASN A 275 -6.04 -13.86 6.49
CA ASN A 275 -5.16 -14.88 7.01
C ASN A 275 -5.59 -16.26 6.51
N VAL A 276 -4.61 -17.13 6.28
CA VAL A 276 -4.83 -18.56 6.05
C VAL A 276 -4.25 -19.36 7.20
N MET A 277 -5.03 -20.33 7.66
CA MET A 277 -4.56 -21.37 8.56
C MET A 277 -4.72 -22.72 7.90
N TRP A 278 -3.76 -23.61 8.14
CA TRP A 278 -3.80 -24.94 7.57
C TRP A 278 -3.30 -26.01 8.53
N GLU A 279 -3.88 -27.19 8.36
CA GLU A 279 -3.48 -28.42 9.06
C GLU A 279 -3.65 -29.60 8.10
N VAL A 280 -2.67 -30.50 8.09
CA VAL A 280 -2.73 -31.75 7.32
C VAL A 280 -3.30 -32.85 8.21
N MET A 281 -4.38 -33.50 7.76
CA MET A 281 -5.08 -34.58 8.45
C MET A 281 -5.26 -35.78 7.51
N ASP A 282 -4.47 -36.83 7.74
CA ASP A 282 -4.46 -38.04 6.89
C ASP A 282 -4.23 -37.69 5.40
N ASP A 283 -5.20 -37.99 4.54
CA ASP A 283 -5.18 -37.72 3.08
C ASP A 283 -5.74 -36.33 2.70
N PHE A 284 -6.12 -35.52 3.69
CA PHE A 284 -6.75 -34.21 3.48
C PHE A 284 -5.90 -33.07 4.04
N ILE A 285 -6.00 -31.91 3.38
CA ILE A 285 -5.61 -30.64 3.97
C ILE A 285 -6.87 -29.88 4.39
N VAL A 286 -6.86 -29.39 5.61
CA VAL A 286 -7.92 -28.54 6.16
C VAL A 286 -7.43 -27.11 6.13
N ILE A 287 -8.17 -26.25 5.44
CA ILE A 287 -7.85 -24.83 5.27
C ILE A 287 -8.93 -24.01 5.97
N GLU A 288 -8.51 -23.04 6.77
CA GLU A 288 -9.39 -22.03 7.36
C GLU A 288 -8.94 -20.65 6.88
N LEU A 289 -9.86 -19.97 6.17
CA LEU A 289 -9.67 -18.60 5.75
C LEU A 289 -10.34 -17.68 6.76
N VAL A 290 -9.58 -16.72 7.28
CA VAL A 290 -10.08 -15.66 8.16
C VAL A 290 -9.89 -14.36 7.42
N GLY A 291 -10.96 -13.86 6.82
CA GLY A 291 -10.94 -12.67 6.00
C GLY A 291 -11.96 -11.64 6.43
N ARG A 292 -11.60 -10.37 6.39
CA ARG A 292 -12.56 -9.26 6.51
C ARG A 292 -13.15 -8.97 5.14
N ILE A 293 -14.34 -9.49 4.89
CA ILE A 293 -15.08 -9.30 3.63
C ILE A 293 -16.47 -8.76 3.91
N ARG A 294 -17.00 -7.89 3.04
CA ARG A 294 -18.41 -7.49 3.07
C ARG A 294 -19.30 -8.61 2.53
N GLU A 295 -20.62 -8.50 2.70
CA GLU A 295 -21.58 -9.50 2.21
C GLU A 295 -21.66 -9.57 0.68
N ASP A 296 -21.19 -8.53 -0.02
CA ASP A 296 -21.08 -8.46 -1.47
C ASP A 296 -19.69 -8.83 -1.99
N GLN A 297 -18.81 -9.38 -1.14
CA GLN A 297 -17.43 -9.74 -1.48
C GLN A 297 -17.14 -11.22 -1.26
N TYR A 298 -16.14 -11.71 -2.01
CA TYR A 298 -15.51 -13.01 -1.82
C TYR A 298 -14.09 -12.85 -1.27
N MET A 299 -13.58 -13.92 -0.66
CA MET A 299 -12.14 -14.13 -0.45
C MET A 299 -11.72 -15.42 -1.15
N ALA A 300 -10.55 -15.44 -1.76
CA ALA A 300 -10.03 -16.58 -2.51
C ALA A 300 -8.64 -16.94 -2.02
N PHE A 301 -8.32 -18.23 -2.06
CA PHE A 301 -7.01 -18.77 -1.74
C PHE A 301 -6.74 -20.04 -2.54
N GLY A 302 -5.52 -20.20 -3.03
CA GLY A 302 -5.08 -21.46 -3.60
C GLY A 302 -3.68 -21.44 -4.18
N ILE A 303 -3.37 -22.45 -5.00
CA ILE A 303 -2.05 -22.66 -5.57
C ILE A 303 -1.90 -21.77 -6.80
N SER A 304 -0.80 -21.01 -6.84
CA SER A 304 -0.46 -20.15 -7.98
C SER A 304 -0.32 -20.95 -9.27
N GLY A 305 -0.68 -20.34 -10.40
CA GLY A 305 -0.50 -20.92 -11.74
C GLY A 305 0.95 -21.21 -12.10
N SER A 306 1.90 -20.51 -11.48
CA SER A 306 3.33 -20.74 -11.60
C SER A 306 4.01 -20.75 -10.23
N HIS A 307 5.21 -21.31 -10.17
CA HIS A 307 6.05 -21.24 -8.98
C HIS A 307 7.05 -20.08 -9.10
N GLY A 308 7.28 -19.35 -8.01
CA GLY A 308 8.20 -18.21 -7.94
C GLY A 308 7.56 -16.84 -8.15
N HIS A 309 6.26 -16.76 -8.51
CA HIS A 309 5.48 -15.52 -8.56
C HIS A 309 3.98 -15.80 -8.49
N PRO A 310 3.16 -14.82 -8.07
CA PRO A 310 1.70 -14.96 -8.15
C PRO A 310 1.26 -14.94 -9.62
N GLN A 311 0.46 -15.94 -10.01
CA GLN A 311 -0.10 -16.05 -11.35
C GLN A 311 -1.51 -16.60 -11.29
N MET A 312 -2.47 -15.86 -11.83
CA MET A 312 -3.86 -16.32 -11.95
C MET A 312 -4.03 -17.41 -13.00
N ILE A 313 -3.50 -17.22 -14.22
CA ILE A 313 -3.70 -18.20 -15.30
C ILE A 313 -3.02 -19.52 -14.92
N GLY A 314 -3.81 -20.59 -14.88
CA GLY A 314 -3.42 -21.94 -14.46
C GLY A 314 -3.50 -22.18 -12.96
N ALA A 315 -3.94 -21.19 -12.16
CA ALA A 315 -4.14 -21.35 -10.73
C ALA A 315 -5.37 -22.21 -10.41
N ASP A 316 -5.27 -22.89 -9.29
CA ASP A 316 -6.33 -23.68 -8.68
C ASP A 316 -6.63 -23.05 -7.32
N VAL A 317 -7.80 -22.41 -7.19
CA VAL A 317 -8.18 -21.65 -6.00
C VAL A 317 -9.57 -21.98 -5.53
N VAL A 318 -9.77 -21.85 -4.23
CA VAL A 318 -11.10 -21.88 -3.63
C VAL A 318 -11.58 -20.44 -3.41
N VAL A 319 -12.76 -20.13 -3.93
CA VAL A 319 -13.47 -18.87 -3.70
C VAL A 319 -14.51 -19.09 -2.60
N ALA A 320 -14.36 -18.39 -1.48
CA ALA A 320 -15.20 -18.51 -0.30
C ALA A 320 -15.92 -17.19 0.02
N PHE A 321 -17.21 -17.27 0.35
CA PHE A 321 -18.04 -16.10 0.63
C PHE A 321 -19.27 -16.46 1.47
N TYR A 322 -19.98 -15.43 1.94
CA TYR A 322 -21.25 -15.57 2.65
C TYR A 322 -22.43 -15.29 1.70
N ASP A 323 -23.25 -16.30 1.42
CA ASP A 323 -24.43 -16.17 0.57
C ASP A 323 -25.59 -15.58 1.38
N ARG A 324 -25.84 -14.28 1.18
CA ARG A 324 -26.90 -13.56 1.90
C ARG A 324 -28.31 -14.07 1.58
N ARG A 325 -28.54 -14.55 0.35
CA ARG A 325 -29.86 -15.01 -0.10
C ARG A 325 -30.23 -16.31 0.60
N GLN A 326 -29.26 -17.21 0.75
CA GLN A 326 -29.44 -18.53 1.35
C GLN A 326 -29.00 -18.60 2.82
N ARG A 327 -28.43 -17.50 3.34
CA ARG A 327 -27.91 -17.36 4.71
C ARG A 327 -26.95 -18.49 5.11
N ARG A 328 -26.02 -18.82 4.22
CA ARG A 328 -25.01 -19.87 4.44
C ARG A 328 -23.66 -19.49 3.85
N PHE A 329 -22.60 -20.05 4.43
CA PHE A 329 -21.27 -19.95 3.85
C PHE A 329 -21.17 -20.86 2.62
N ARG A 330 -20.43 -20.42 1.61
CA ARG A 330 -20.12 -21.19 0.41
C ARG A 330 -18.62 -21.12 0.17
N ALA A 331 -18.06 -22.23 -0.28
CA ALA A 331 -16.77 -22.27 -0.93
C ALA A 331 -16.89 -23.12 -2.18
N GLU A 332 -16.32 -22.63 -3.27
CA GLU A 332 -16.39 -23.27 -4.57
C GLU A 332 -14.97 -23.30 -5.14
N ASP A 333 -14.61 -24.43 -5.74
CA ASP A 333 -13.33 -24.60 -6.39
C ASP A 333 -13.34 -23.88 -7.74
N TYR A 334 -12.23 -23.26 -8.11
CA TYR A 334 -12.08 -22.48 -9.33
C TYR A 334 -10.79 -22.85 -10.02
N TYR A 335 -10.91 -23.17 -11.31
CA TYR A 335 -9.79 -23.22 -12.21
C TYR A 335 -9.76 -21.97 -13.11
N MET A 336 -8.60 -21.32 -13.15
CA MET A 336 -8.43 -20.06 -13.89
C MET A 336 -7.73 -20.29 -15.23
N SER A 337 -8.50 -20.46 -16.30
CA SER A 337 -7.93 -20.65 -17.65
C SER A 337 -7.59 -19.32 -18.38
N SER A 338 -8.17 -18.20 -17.93
CA SER A 338 -7.98 -16.85 -18.49
C SER A 338 -8.31 -15.79 -17.44
N LEU A 339 -7.89 -14.54 -17.64
CA LEU A 339 -8.22 -13.39 -16.79
C LEU A 339 -9.66 -12.87 -17.00
N ALA A 340 -10.38 -13.41 -17.99
CA ALA A 340 -11.76 -13.04 -18.27
C ALA A 340 -12.76 -13.71 -17.30
N GLN A 341 -13.93 -13.08 -17.13
CA GLN A 341 -15.05 -13.68 -16.40
C GLN A 341 -15.49 -15.01 -17.06
N CYS A 342 -15.98 -15.95 -16.25
CA CYS A 342 -16.43 -17.24 -16.74
C CYS A 342 -17.53 -17.12 -17.81
N ASP A 343 -17.32 -17.78 -18.96
CA ASP A 343 -18.32 -17.95 -20.01
C ASP A 343 -19.06 -19.30 -19.94
N GLY A 344 -18.71 -20.13 -18.94
CA GLY A 344 -19.20 -21.49 -18.72
C GLY A 344 -18.18 -22.59 -19.06
N LYS A 345 -17.06 -22.26 -19.72
CA LYS A 345 -15.95 -23.18 -19.99
C LYS A 345 -14.55 -22.56 -19.90
N LEU A 346 -14.41 -21.27 -20.21
CA LEU A 346 -13.16 -20.51 -20.22
C LEU A 346 -13.29 -19.27 -19.32
N GLY A 347 -12.17 -18.81 -18.77
CA GLY A 347 -12.13 -17.75 -17.77
C GLY A 347 -11.93 -18.26 -16.35
N VAL A 348 -12.39 -17.46 -15.37
CA VAL A 348 -12.37 -17.77 -13.93
C VAL A 348 -13.66 -18.48 -13.56
N CYS A 349 -13.72 -19.80 -13.79
CA CYS A 349 -14.95 -20.59 -13.68
C CYS A 349 -15.02 -21.43 -12.39
N PRO A 350 -16.20 -21.46 -11.73
CA PRO A 350 -16.44 -22.42 -10.66
C PRO A 350 -16.53 -23.85 -11.24
N ASP A 351 -15.90 -24.77 -10.54
CA ASP A 351 -15.82 -26.20 -10.83
C ASP A 351 -16.78 -26.95 -9.88
N GLU A 352 -16.37 -27.15 -8.63
CA GLU A 352 -17.05 -28.02 -7.67
C GLU A 352 -17.44 -27.23 -6.41
N ARG A 353 -18.58 -27.59 -5.82
CA ARG A 353 -18.99 -27.07 -4.52
C ARG A 353 -18.31 -27.84 -3.40
N ILE A 354 -17.60 -27.12 -2.54
CA ILE A 354 -16.89 -27.70 -1.41
C ILE A 354 -17.78 -27.61 -0.15
N GLY A 355 -17.79 -28.68 0.66
CA GLY A 355 -18.44 -28.67 1.97
C GLY A 355 -17.72 -27.74 2.94
N VAL A 356 -18.46 -26.80 3.56
CA VAL A 356 -17.88 -25.77 4.43
C VAL A 356 -18.54 -25.71 5.81
N SER A 357 -17.76 -25.24 6.77
CA SER A 357 -18.24 -24.65 8.03
C SER A 357 -17.73 -23.23 8.12
N GLY A 358 -18.54 -22.29 8.60
CA GLY A 358 -18.08 -20.92 8.76
C GLY A 358 -18.77 -20.20 9.90
N ASP A 359 -18.16 -19.09 10.30
CA ASP A 359 -18.68 -18.15 11.27
C ASP A 359 -18.47 -16.73 10.74
N ARG A 360 -19.38 -15.82 11.09
CA ARG A 360 -19.23 -14.41 10.78
C ARG A 360 -19.55 -13.58 12.01
N SER A 361 -18.58 -12.81 12.46
CA SER A 361 -18.72 -11.92 13.61
C SER A 361 -17.95 -10.63 13.39
N HIS A 362 -18.56 -9.49 13.70
CA HIS A 362 -17.94 -8.15 13.62
C HIS A 362 -17.23 -7.82 12.29
N GLY A 363 -17.80 -8.26 11.15
CA GLY A 363 -17.22 -8.00 9.82
C GLY A 363 -16.11 -8.96 9.39
N VAL A 364 -15.64 -9.83 10.30
CA VAL A 364 -14.69 -10.91 10.00
C VAL A 364 -15.46 -12.19 9.67
N THR A 365 -15.08 -12.84 8.59
CA THR A 365 -15.65 -14.11 8.12
C THR A 365 -14.61 -15.20 8.20
N LYS A 366 -14.94 -16.27 8.91
CA LYS A 366 -14.13 -17.48 9.03
C LYS A 366 -14.80 -18.56 8.20
N ILE A 367 -14.13 -19.09 7.19
CA ILE A 367 -14.64 -20.21 6.39
C ILE A 367 -13.58 -21.31 6.38
N LYS A 368 -13.97 -22.47 6.89
CA LYS A 368 -13.16 -23.68 6.97
C LYS A 368 -13.70 -24.72 6.00
N TYR A 369 -12.79 -25.27 5.20
CA TYR A 369 -13.06 -26.31 4.21
C TYR A 369 -11.92 -27.32 4.17
N ARG A 370 -12.13 -28.44 3.45
CA ARG A 370 -11.13 -29.49 3.27
C ARG A 370 -10.94 -29.80 1.79
N ARG A 371 -9.70 -30.08 1.39
CA ARG A 371 -9.35 -30.61 0.06
C ARG A 371 -8.48 -31.86 0.20
N LEU A 372 -8.46 -32.69 -0.84
CA LEU A 372 -7.56 -33.84 -0.91
C LEU A 372 -6.13 -33.36 -1.16
N LEU A 373 -5.14 -34.01 -0.54
CA LEU A 373 -3.73 -33.70 -0.80
C LEU A 373 -3.31 -34.08 -2.22
N GLN A 374 -3.86 -35.18 -2.73
CA GLN A 374 -3.66 -35.68 -4.10
C GLN A 374 -4.96 -35.48 -4.88
N THR A 375 -4.86 -34.88 -6.06
CA THR A 375 -6.02 -34.68 -6.93
C THR A 375 -6.41 -35.98 -7.65
N ASN A 376 -7.72 -36.14 -7.88
CA ASN A 376 -8.28 -37.17 -8.74
C ASN A 376 -8.39 -36.73 -10.22
N GLU A 377 -8.14 -35.44 -10.52
CA GLU A 377 -8.27 -34.81 -11.84
C GLU A 377 -7.12 -33.83 -12.14
N ALA A 378 -6.00 -34.36 -12.62
CA ALA A 378 -4.74 -33.60 -12.83
C ALA A 378 -4.78 -32.49 -13.92
N VAL A 379 -5.94 -32.24 -14.55
CA VAL A 379 -6.07 -31.25 -15.64
C VAL A 379 -6.41 -29.87 -15.08
N ASN A 380 -7.30 -29.80 -14.09
CA ASN A 380 -7.79 -28.55 -13.52
C ASN A 380 -7.33 -28.37 -12.05
N ASP A 381 -7.06 -29.46 -11.35
CA ASP A 381 -6.64 -29.42 -9.95
C ASP A 381 -5.12 -29.53 -9.79
N ARG A 382 -4.62 -28.92 -8.71
CA ARG A 382 -3.23 -29.07 -8.27
C ARG A 382 -3.15 -29.77 -6.92
N ALA A 383 -2.25 -30.75 -6.83
CA ALA A 383 -1.93 -31.42 -5.57
C ALA A 383 -1.23 -30.45 -4.60
N TYR A 384 -1.46 -30.63 -3.30
CA TYR A 384 -0.76 -29.92 -2.22
C TYR A 384 0.52 -30.68 -1.85
N PRO A 385 1.72 -30.23 -2.28
CA PRO A 385 2.96 -30.93 -1.97
C PRO A 385 3.31 -30.81 -0.48
N LEU A 386 3.81 -31.90 0.10
CA LEU A 386 4.29 -31.96 1.49
C LEU A 386 5.82 -32.05 1.59
N ASP A 387 6.51 -32.10 0.45
CA ASP A 387 7.96 -32.28 0.34
C ASP A 387 8.70 -31.00 -0.06
N ARG A 388 7.97 -29.92 -0.38
CA ARG A 388 8.51 -28.65 -0.85
C ARG A 388 7.56 -27.49 -0.58
N GLN A 389 8.11 -26.29 -0.59
CA GLN A 389 7.35 -25.05 -0.62
C GLN A 389 6.69 -24.84 -1.98
N ILE A 390 5.48 -24.28 -1.99
CA ILE A 390 4.74 -23.94 -3.20
C ILE A 390 4.19 -22.52 -3.14
N SER A 391 4.18 -21.85 -4.29
CA SER A 391 3.62 -20.51 -4.44
C SER A 391 2.10 -20.56 -4.35
N VAL A 392 1.53 -19.68 -3.53
CA VAL A 392 0.08 -19.53 -3.33
C VAL A 392 -0.35 -18.13 -3.74
N ILE A 393 -1.62 -18.00 -4.08
CA ILE A 393 -2.26 -16.71 -4.37
C ILE A 393 -3.51 -16.53 -3.51
N ALA A 394 -3.82 -15.28 -3.22
CA ALA A 394 -5.03 -14.90 -2.49
C ALA A 394 -5.63 -13.61 -3.05
N ALA A 395 -6.95 -13.46 -2.92
CA ALA A 395 -7.66 -12.27 -3.39
C ALA A 395 -8.91 -11.98 -2.55
N ILE A 396 -9.29 -10.71 -2.45
CA ILE A 396 -10.61 -10.25 -2.03
C ILE A 396 -11.20 -9.45 -3.19
N GLY A 397 -12.47 -9.66 -3.50
CA GLY A 397 -13.11 -8.97 -4.61
C GLY A 397 -14.63 -8.96 -4.50
N PRO A 398 -15.32 -8.12 -5.30
CA PRO A 398 -16.77 -8.10 -5.33
C PRO A 398 -17.33 -9.38 -5.98
N LEU A 399 -18.52 -9.78 -5.55
CA LEU A 399 -19.34 -10.78 -6.20
C LEU A 399 -20.17 -10.12 -7.31
N ASN A 400 -20.43 -10.85 -8.41
CA ASN A 400 -21.34 -10.40 -9.45
C ASN A 400 -22.81 -10.70 -9.08
N SER A 401 -23.76 -10.36 -9.96
CA SER A 401 -25.21 -10.59 -9.71
C SER A 401 -25.63 -12.07 -9.60
N ARG A 402 -24.76 -12.99 -10.03
CA ARG A 402 -24.90 -14.45 -9.96
C ARG A 402 -24.18 -15.08 -8.75
N ASP A 403 -23.63 -14.27 -7.85
CA ASP A 403 -22.84 -14.72 -6.71
C ASP A 403 -21.56 -15.49 -7.12
N GLU A 404 -20.93 -15.06 -8.23
CA GLU A 404 -19.62 -15.56 -8.70
C GLU A 404 -18.55 -14.48 -8.54
N ALA A 405 -17.27 -14.87 -8.50
CA ALA A 405 -16.15 -13.95 -8.39
C ALA A 405 -16.11 -12.94 -9.56
N ASN A 406 -16.07 -11.65 -9.25
CA ASN A 406 -15.85 -10.57 -10.22
C ASN A 406 -14.42 -10.02 -10.12
N ALA A 407 -14.05 -9.11 -11.02
CA ALA A 407 -12.74 -8.47 -10.99
C ALA A 407 -12.51 -7.76 -9.65
N HIS A 408 -11.43 -8.15 -8.96
CA HIS A 408 -10.94 -7.52 -7.75
C HIS A 408 -10.16 -6.24 -8.09
N SER A 409 -10.01 -5.35 -7.11
CA SER A 409 -9.28 -4.10 -7.28
C SER A 409 -7.81 -4.35 -7.61
N HIS A 410 -7.27 -3.60 -8.57
CA HIS A 410 -5.84 -3.67 -8.95
C HIS A 410 -4.92 -2.85 -8.03
N THR A 411 -5.44 -2.31 -6.92
CA THR A 411 -4.70 -1.50 -5.93
C THR A 411 -3.62 -2.27 -5.16
N GLY A 412 -3.47 -3.57 -5.39
CA GLY A 412 -2.45 -4.43 -4.76
C GLY A 412 -2.68 -4.72 -3.26
N THR A 413 -3.70 -4.13 -2.65
CA THR A 413 -4.07 -4.34 -1.24
C THR A 413 -5.15 -5.39 -1.05
N GLU A 414 -5.79 -5.83 -2.13
CA GLU A 414 -6.84 -6.86 -2.13
C GLU A 414 -6.33 -8.17 -2.76
N VAL A 415 -5.07 -8.24 -3.18
CA VAL A 415 -4.47 -9.42 -3.83
C VAL A 415 -3.03 -9.64 -3.42
N THR A 416 -2.56 -10.89 -3.51
CA THR A 416 -1.16 -11.23 -3.34
C THR A 416 -0.34 -10.72 -4.52
N VAL A 417 0.47 -9.69 -4.29
CA VAL A 417 1.38 -9.10 -5.29
C VAL A 417 2.78 -9.69 -5.24
N ASP A 418 3.22 -10.17 -4.07
CA ASP A 418 4.50 -10.84 -3.88
C ASP A 418 4.34 -12.38 -3.93
N ASP A 419 5.42 -13.10 -4.21
CA ASP A 419 5.43 -14.57 -4.15
C ASP A 419 5.33 -15.04 -2.70
N VAL A 420 4.12 -15.43 -2.30
CA VAL A 420 3.89 -16.06 -1.01
C VAL A 420 4.06 -17.56 -1.19
N GLN A 421 5.08 -18.13 -0.56
CA GLN A 421 5.28 -19.58 -0.56
C GLN A 421 4.84 -20.20 0.76
N ILE A 422 4.17 -21.35 0.70
CA ILE A 422 3.76 -22.12 1.87
C ILE A 422 4.39 -23.51 1.82
N ASP A 423 4.95 -23.93 2.95
CA ASP A 423 5.26 -25.34 3.23
C ASP A 423 4.08 -25.95 3.99
N PHE A 424 3.26 -26.73 3.30
CA PHE A 424 2.06 -27.33 3.90
C PHE A 424 2.39 -28.40 4.95
N ALA A 425 3.61 -28.93 4.98
CA ALA A 425 4.07 -29.88 6.00
C ALA A 425 4.63 -29.21 7.27
N SER A 426 4.81 -27.88 7.27
CA SER A 426 5.24 -27.12 8.46
C SER A 426 4.30 -27.36 9.64
N ARG A 427 4.80 -27.19 10.87
CA ARG A 427 3.99 -27.26 12.11
C ARG A 427 4.14 -26.02 13.01
N ASN A 428 4.99 -25.06 12.62
CA ASN A 428 5.36 -23.90 13.43
C ASN A 428 5.32 -22.58 12.64
N ASP A 429 4.58 -22.49 11.53
CA ASP A 429 4.39 -21.20 10.84
C ASP A 429 3.34 -20.39 11.60
N HIS A 430 3.74 -19.33 12.31
CA HIS A 430 2.85 -18.48 13.08
C HIS A 430 3.02 -17.01 12.69
N THR A 431 3.08 -16.76 11.38
CA THR A 431 3.31 -15.43 10.81
C THR A 431 2.03 -14.59 10.68
N CYS A 432 0.89 -15.09 11.14
CA CYS A 432 -0.33 -14.28 11.26
C CYS A 432 -0.19 -13.16 12.28
N THR A 433 -0.76 -12.01 11.95
CA THR A 433 -0.95 -10.92 12.90
C THR A 433 -2.36 -11.00 13.51
N ASP A 434 -2.50 -10.58 14.78
CA ASP A 434 -3.80 -10.36 15.45
C ASP A 434 -4.56 -9.12 14.88
N ALA A 435 -4.12 -8.61 13.72
CA ALA A 435 -4.61 -7.37 13.11
C ALA A 435 -6.08 -7.45 12.67
N LEU A 436 -6.63 -8.64 12.44
CA LEU A 436 -8.02 -8.81 12.03
C LEU A 436 -9.03 -8.45 13.13
N ASP A 437 -8.68 -8.67 14.40
CA ASP A 437 -9.52 -8.36 15.57
C ASP A 437 -9.24 -6.95 16.14
N SER A 438 -8.08 -6.35 15.82
CA SER A 438 -7.65 -5.05 16.36
C SER A 438 -7.81 -3.88 15.38
N PHE A 439 -8.20 -4.12 14.12
CA PHE A 439 -8.47 -3.07 13.14
C PHE A 439 -9.94 -2.62 13.17
N ARG A 440 -10.16 -1.36 13.57
CA ARG A 440 -11.41 -0.63 13.32
C ARG A 440 -11.25 0.08 11.98
N GLU A 441 -12.04 -0.33 10.99
CA GLU A 441 -12.29 0.52 9.85
C GLU A 441 -13.18 1.65 10.38
N GLU A 442 -12.61 2.85 10.51
CA GLU A 442 -13.47 4.03 10.41
C GLU A 442 -14.02 3.97 8.98
N ASP A 443 -15.34 3.78 8.84
CA ASP A 443 -16.02 4.11 7.58
C ASP A 443 -15.44 5.46 7.15
N GLY A 444 -14.77 5.45 6.01
CA GLY A 444 -14.08 6.63 5.51
C GLY A 444 -15.06 7.80 5.53
N PRO A 445 -14.58 9.00 5.84
CA PRO A 445 -15.46 10.15 5.98
C PRO A 445 -16.40 10.30 4.77
N GLU A 446 -17.70 10.54 5.01
CA GLU A 446 -18.66 10.66 3.91
C GLU A 446 -18.21 11.69 2.85
N PRO A 447 -18.44 11.40 1.55
CA PRO A 447 -18.15 12.33 0.47
C PRO A 447 -18.83 13.67 0.74
N TRP A 448 -18.15 14.77 0.38
CA TRP A 448 -18.82 16.07 0.40
C TRP A 448 -19.97 16.08 -0.60
N PRO A 449 -21.09 16.76 -0.29
CA PRO A 449 -22.18 16.92 -1.24
C PRO A 449 -21.69 17.53 -2.56
N SER A 450 -22.16 16.96 -3.67
CA SER A 450 -21.93 17.52 -5.01
C SER A 450 -22.43 18.96 -5.06
N ARG A 451 -21.61 19.84 -5.61
CA ARG A 451 -21.95 21.25 -5.79
C ARG A 451 -22.55 21.47 -7.15
N THR A 452 -23.32 22.54 -7.32
CA THR A 452 -23.99 22.84 -8.58
C THR A 452 -23.74 24.29 -8.99
N ILE A 453 -23.54 24.51 -10.29
CA ILE A 453 -23.56 25.85 -10.92
C ILE A 453 -24.82 25.94 -11.78
N LEU A 454 -25.70 26.91 -11.46
CA LEU A 454 -26.97 27.14 -12.15
C LEU A 454 -27.00 28.57 -12.73
N GLY A 455 -27.36 28.69 -14.01
CA GLY A 455 -27.66 29.99 -14.64
C GLY A 455 -26.47 30.92 -14.88
N GLU A 456 -25.25 30.49 -14.57
CA GLU A 456 -24.04 31.27 -14.81
C GLU A 456 -23.54 31.07 -16.24
N LYS A 457 -23.32 32.16 -16.98
CA LYS A 457 -22.84 32.12 -18.37
C LYS A 457 -21.32 32.16 -18.47
N THR A 458 -20.64 32.66 -17.44
CA THR A 458 -19.17 32.76 -17.40
C THR A 458 -18.61 31.90 -16.28
N ILE A 459 -17.85 30.86 -16.63
CA ILE A 459 -17.33 29.88 -15.66
C ILE A 459 -15.81 29.91 -15.67
N THR A 460 -15.20 30.14 -14.52
CA THR A 460 -13.74 30.04 -14.36
C THR A 460 -13.35 28.59 -14.10
N ALA A 461 -12.32 28.10 -14.79
CA ALA A 461 -11.82 26.74 -14.67
C ALA A 461 -10.33 26.76 -14.27
N ARG A 462 -10.02 26.25 -13.07
CA ARG A 462 -8.68 26.20 -12.47
C ARG A 462 -8.34 24.79 -12.03
N ILE A 463 -7.07 24.54 -11.72
CA ILE A 463 -6.62 23.24 -11.18
C ILE A 463 -6.57 23.31 -9.65
N GLY A 464 -6.75 22.18 -8.97
CA GLY A 464 -6.57 22.08 -7.53
C GLY A 464 -6.66 20.66 -7.01
N PRO A 465 -6.40 20.43 -5.71
CA PRO A 465 -6.36 19.11 -5.10
C PRO A 465 -7.73 18.45 -5.09
N THR A 466 -7.73 17.13 -5.15
CA THR A 466 -8.96 16.36 -5.33
C THR A 466 -9.80 16.16 -4.08
N GLY A 467 -9.37 16.65 -2.92
CA GLY A 467 -10.15 16.55 -1.68
C GLY A 467 -10.11 15.16 -1.04
N GLY A 468 -9.08 14.37 -1.33
CA GLY A 468 -8.77 13.10 -0.69
C GLY A 468 -9.97 12.18 -0.48
N LYS A 469 -10.15 11.68 0.74
CA LYS A 469 -11.17 10.69 1.12
C LYS A 469 -12.62 11.21 1.08
N ARG A 470 -12.85 12.50 0.84
CA ARG A 470 -14.20 13.10 0.74
C ARG A 470 -14.53 13.71 -0.63
N GLY A 471 -13.54 13.83 -1.51
CA GLY A 471 -13.64 14.62 -2.74
C GLY A 471 -13.87 13.80 -4.00
N TYR A 472 -13.00 13.94 -5.00
CA TYR A 472 -13.20 13.42 -6.35
C TYR A 472 -13.56 11.94 -6.38
N THR A 473 -12.69 11.04 -5.90
CA THR A 473 -12.89 9.59 -6.06
C THR A 473 -14.18 9.09 -5.40
N PRO A 474 -14.50 9.46 -4.14
CA PRO A 474 -15.78 9.09 -3.52
C PRO A 474 -17.02 9.68 -4.21
N ILE A 475 -16.93 10.88 -4.80
CA ILE A 475 -18.04 11.55 -5.49
C ILE A 475 -18.27 10.92 -6.88
N THR A 476 -17.19 10.62 -7.60
CA THR A 476 -17.25 10.21 -9.01
C THR A 476 -17.24 8.70 -9.21
N GLY A 477 -16.67 7.95 -8.27
CA GLY A 477 -16.34 6.53 -8.45
C GLY A 477 -15.14 6.28 -9.37
N HIS A 478 -14.46 7.34 -9.84
CA HIS A 478 -13.30 7.25 -10.73
C HIS A 478 -11.99 7.55 -10.00
N PRO A 479 -10.87 6.92 -10.40
CA PRO A 479 -9.56 7.24 -9.85
C PRO A 479 -9.17 8.68 -10.25
N SER A 480 -8.46 9.35 -9.35
CA SER A 480 -8.16 10.79 -9.38
C SER A 480 -6.66 11.03 -9.52
N TRP A 481 -6.21 11.99 -10.36
CA TRP A 481 -4.79 12.35 -10.58
C TRP A 481 -4.09 13.06 -9.41
N GLY A 482 -4.74 13.18 -8.25
CA GLY A 482 -4.30 14.09 -7.17
C GLY A 482 -4.68 15.55 -7.42
N ILE A 483 -4.98 15.91 -8.67
CA ILE A 483 -5.58 17.18 -9.11
C ILE A 483 -6.90 16.99 -9.87
N ALA A 484 -7.77 17.99 -9.82
CA ALA A 484 -9.07 18.04 -10.49
C ALA A 484 -9.44 19.48 -10.90
N TRP A 485 -10.47 19.61 -11.74
CA TRP A 485 -11.03 20.90 -12.13
C TRP A 485 -11.79 21.56 -10.98
N TYR A 486 -11.47 22.82 -10.74
CA TYR A 486 -12.19 23.74 -9.88
C TYR A 486 -12.95 24.72 -10.77
N MET A 487 -14.28 24.60 -10.80
CA MET A 487 -15.17 25.46 -11.59
C MET A 487 -15.81 26.49 -10.67
N ASN A 488 -15.60 27.79 -10.94
CA ASN A 488 -15.96 28.89 -10.02
C ASN A 488 -15.46 28.62 -8.59
N ASP A 489 -14.23 28.10 -8.50
CA ASP A 489 -13.56 27.71 -7.26
C ASP A 489 -14.30 26.66 -6.42
N LEU A 490 -15.15 25.84 -7.04
CA LEU A 490 -15.78 24.67 -6.47
C LEU A 490 -15.10 23.42 -7.04
N LEU A 491 -14.78 22.44 -6.20
CA LEU A 491 -14.25 21.16 -6.64
C LEU A 491 -15.33 20.40 -7.43
N ILE A 492 -15.06 20.16 -8.71
CA ILE A 492 -15.88 19.38 -9.66
C ILE A 492 -17.42 19.52 -9.51
N PRO A 493 -17.99 20.74 -9.55
CA PRO A 493 -19.44 20.91 -9.47
C PRO A 493 -20.13 20.35 -10.72
N GLU A 494 -21.38 19.94 -10.57
CA GLU A 494 -22.28 19.69 -11.70
C GLU A 494 -22.74 21.04 -12.28
N ILE A 495 -22.57 21.23 -13.58
CA ILE A 495 -22.92 22.50 -14.25
C ILE A 495 -24.23 22.31 -15.00
N TYR A 496 -25.18 23.23 -14.89
CA TYR A 496 -26.40 23.21 -15.70
C TYR A 496 -26.37 24.29 -16.77
N VAL A 497 -26.56 23.87 -18.01
CA VAL A 497 -26.57 24.73 -19.19
C VAL A 497 -27.88 24.58 -19.95
N GLU A 498 -28.30 25.63 -20.65
CA GLU A 498 -29.55 25.64 -21.43
C GLU A 498 -29.27 25.54 -22.93
N ARG A 499 -30.08 24.74 -23.63
CA ARG A 499 -30.09 24.67 -25.09
C ARG A 499 -30.34 26.05 -25.71
N GLY A 500 -29.62 26.35 -26.79
CA GLY A 500 -29.66 27.62 -27.51
C GLY A 500 -28.88 28.76 -26.85
N GLN A 501 -28.20 28.55 -25.73
CA GLN A 501 -27.38 29.56 -25.05
C GLN A 501 -25.89 29.34 -25.29
N THR A 502 -25.12 30.44 -25.21
CA THR A 502 -23.65 30.43 -25.27
C THR A 502 -23.06 30.66 -23.88
N TYR A 503 -22.10 29.81 -23.51
CA TYR A 503 -21.36 29.85 -22.26
C TYR A 503 -19.87 30.06 -22.54
N THR A 504 -19.20 30.80 -21.67
CA THR A 504 -17.76 31.09 -21.77
C THR A 504 -17.03 30.48 -20.57
N PHE A 505 -16.08 29.58 -20.84
CA PHE A 505 -15.17 29.09 -19.82
C PHE A 505 -13.84 29.84 -19.89
N ILE A 506 -13.43 30.43 -18.78
CA ILE A 506 -12.13 31.09 -18.61
C ILE A 506 -11.17 30.05 -18.03
N VAL A 507 -10.27 29.54 -18.86
CA VAL A 507 -9.46 28.34 -18.57
C VAL A 507 -8.05 28.73 -18.15
N GLU A 508 -7.67 28.28 -16.95
CA GLU A 508 -6.37 28.51 -16.33
C GLU A 508 -5.68 27.18 -15.94
N GLY A 509 -5.69 26.23 -16.87
CA GLY A 509 -5.14 24.87 -16.71
C GLY A 509 -3.69 24.68 -17.17
N GLY A 510 -3.03 25.74 -17.64
CA GLY A 510 -1.68 25.74 -18.17
C GLY A 510 -1.58 25.45 -19.68
N ASP A 511 -0.60 26.10 -20.30
CA ASP A 511 -0.37 26.20 -21.74
C ASP A 511 0.99 25.62 -22.19
N GLU A 512 1.82 25.19 -21.24
CA GLU A 512 3.17 24.68 -21.50
C GLU A 512 3.18 23.18 -21.86
N THR A 513 3.10 22.88 -23.16
CA THR A 513 3.09 21.49 -23.69
C THR A 513 4.31 20.65 -23.28
N THR A 514 5.44 21.29 -22.96
CA THR A 514 6.67 20.58 -22.55
C THR A 514 6.66 20.14 -21.08
N GLN A 515 5.69 20.59 -20.29
CA GLN A 515 5.50 20.21 -18.89
C GLN A 515 4.12 19.55 -18.69
N PRO A 516 3.97 18.24 -18.98
CA PRO A 516 2.68 17.55 -18.88
C PRO A 516 1.98 17.72 -17.53
N ALA A 517 2.74 17.79 -16.42
CA ALA A 517 2.21 18.00 -15.07
C ALA A 517 1.52 19.36 -14.85
N LYS A 518 1.67 20.30 -15.79
CA LYS A 518 1.05 21.63 -15.75
C LYS A 518 0.32 21.97 -17.06
N TYR A 519 -0.01 20.98 -17.89
CA TYR A 519 -0.67 21.20 -19.17
C TYR A 519 -2.02 20.49 -19.19
N HIS A 520 -3.08 21.21 -18.81
CA HIS A 520 -4.44 20.67 -18.69
C HIS A 520 -5.46 21.50 -19.50
N PRO A 521 -5.49 21.37 -20.83
CA PRO A 521 -6.49 22.06 -21.65
C PRO A 521 -7.91 21.54 -21.39
N LEU A 522 -8.88 22.44 -21.29
CA LEU A 522 -10.28 22.08 -21.04
C LEU A 522 -11.02 21.80 -22.36
N TYR A 523 -11.88 20.78 -22.38
CA TYR A 523 -12.80 20.54 -23.49
C TYR A 523 -14.11 19.93 -23.00
N ILE A 524 -15.14 19.93 -23.86
CA ILE A 524 -16.48 19.42 -23.57
C ILE A 524 -16.75 18.20 -24.44
N THR A 525 -17.17 17.09 -23.83
CA THR A 525 -17.18 15.77 -24.47
C THR A 525 -18.33 14.89 -23.99
N SER A 526 -18.64 13.84 -24.75
CA SER A 526 -19.50 12.73 -24.33
C SER A 526 -18.81 11.74 -23.38
N SER A 527 -17.49 11.81 -23.23
CA SER A 527 -16.71 10.88 -22.41
C SER A 527 -16.69 11.29 -20.94
N HIS A 528 -17.09 10.38 -20.04
CA HIS A 528 -17.01 10.60 -18.60
C HIS A 528 -15.57 10.54 -18.07
N GLU A 529 -14.62 9.95 -18.82
CA GLU A 529 -13.19 9.88 -18.44
C GLU A 529 -12.37 11.01 -19.05
N GLY A 530 -12.69 11.47 -20.25
CA GLY A 530 -11.89 12.47 -20.96
C GLY A 530 -10.59 11.92 -21.57
N GLY A 531 -9.55 12.78 -21.69
CA GLY A 531 -8.24 12.38 -22.18
C GLY A 531 -8.16 12.13 -23.70
N TYR A 532 -8.91 12.90 -24.50
CA TYR A 532 -9.00 12.76 -25.96
C TYR A 532 -7.64 12.65 -26.68
N GLY A 533 -6.63 13.41 -26.24
CA GLY A 533 -5.28 13.41 -26.82
C GLY A 533 -4.54 12.07 -26.69
N GLN A 534 -4.98 11.19 -25.79
CA GLN A 534 -4.39 9.86 -25.57
C GLN A 534 -5.12 8.74 -26.34
N LEU A 535 -6.23 9.05 -27.01
CA LEU A 535 -7.09 8.05 -27.65
C LEU A 535 -6.54 7.61 -29.00
N THR A 536 -6.74 6.34 -29.33
CA THR A 536 -6.55 5.83 -30.70
C THR A 536 -7.62 6.42 -31.63
N GLU A 537 -7.35 6.47 -32.94
CA GLU A 537 -8.33 6.94 -33.93
C GLU A 537 -9.68 6.22 -33.86
N ALA A 538 -9.68 4.91 -33.58
CA ALA A 538 -10.91 4.14 -33.40
C ALA A 538 -11.68 4.54 -32.13
N GLN A 539 -10.99 4.93 -31.05
CA GLN A 539 -11.60 5.45 -29.83
C GLN A 539 -12.12 6.88 -30.03
N LYS A 540 -11.34 7.75 -30.68
CA LYS A 540 -11.74 9.12 -31.00
C LYS A 540 -13.04 9.18 -31.78
N ARG A 541 -13.26 8.25 -32.73
CA ARG A 541 -14.52 8.13 -33.49
C ARG A 541 -15.74 7.77 -32.66
N ARG A 542 -15.56 7.25 -31.44
CA ARG A 542 -16.64 6.89 -30.51
C ARG A 542 -16.93 8.01 -29.50
N GLU A 543 -16.08 9.03 -29.45
CA GLU A 543 -16.22 10.17 -28.55
C GLU A 543 -16.66 11.41 -29.33
N THR A 544 -17.77 12.01 -28.90
CA THR A 544 -18.26 13.25 -29.49
C THR A 544 -17.68 14.42 -28.70
N VAL A 545 -16.96 15.31 -29.40
CA VAL A 545 -16.49 16.57 -28.83
C VAL A 545 -17.49 17.68 -29.15
N TYR A 546 -17.94 18.39 -28.12
CA TYR A 546 -18.90 19.49 -28.25
C TYR A 546 -18.23 20.87 -28.27
N ALA A 547 -17.05 21.02 -27.64
CA ALA A 547 -16.25 22.24 -27.66
C ALA A 547 -14.80 21.96 -27.23
N GLY A 548 -13.86 22.82 -27.62
CA GLY A 548 -12.50 22.85 -27.06
C GLY A 548 -11.45 22.05 -27.82
N VAL A 549 -11.80 21.51 -28.99
CA VAL A 549 -10.88 20.79 -29.89
C VAL A 549 -11.09 21.26 -31.32
N GLU A 550 -9.98 21.54 -32.00
CA GLU A 550 -9.93 21.81 -33.44
C GLU A 550 -9.00 20.80 -34.12
N TYR A 551 -9.03 20.78 -35.46
CA TYR A 551 -8.20 19.89 -36.27
C TYR A 551 -7.33 20.73 -37.18
N ASP A 552 -6.04 20.37 -37.28
CA ASP A 552 -5.14 20.99 -38.23
C ASP A 552 -5.36 20.48 -39.67
N ALA A 553 -4.56 20.98 -40.61
CA ALA A 553 -4.66 20.61 -42.03
C ALA A 553 -4.41 19.11 -42.29
N ASP A 554 -3.68 18.44 -41.39
CA ASP A 554 -3.34 17.02 -41.48
C ASP A 554 -4.37 16.14 -40.73
N GLY A 555 -5.40 16.76 -40.13
CA GLY A 555 -6.45 16.09 -39.38
C GLY A 555 -6.06 15.71 -37.95
N TYR A 556 -4.98 16.28 -37.41
CA TYR A 556 -4.58 16.07 -36.03
C TYR A 556 -5.40 16.97 -35.09
N ALA A 557 -6.00 16.36 -34.07
CA ALA A 557 -6.79 17.07 -33.08
C ALA A 557 -5.88 17.81 -32.08
N TYR A 558 -6.11 19.11 -31.90
CA TYR A 558 -5.44 19.93 -30.89
C TYR A 558 -6.44 20.68 -30.01
N PRO A 559 -6.14 20.93 -28.73
CA PRO A 559 -7.04 21.64 -27.84
C PRO A 559 -6.96 23.15 -28.07
N THR A 560 -8.11 23.84 -28.00
CA THR A 560 -8.19 25.30 -28.21
C THR A 560 -8.22 26.12 -26.91
N ALA A 561 -8.40 25.45 -25.77
CA ALA A 561 -8.55 26.12 -24.47
C ALA A 561 -7.41 25.74 -23.50
N ALA A 562 -6.22 26.26 -23.77
CA ALA A 562 -5.04 26.15 -22.91
C ALA A 562 -4.53 27.57 -22.59
N GLY A 563 -4.62 27.98 -21.33
CA GLY A 563 -4.22 29.32 -20.86
C GLY A 563 -3.28 29.23 -19.66
N ARG A 564 -2.95 30.36 -19.01
CA ARG A 564 -2.02 30.38 -17.87
C ARG A 564 -2.30 29.31 -16.81
N TYR A 565 -1.29 28.83 -16.12
CA TYR A 565 -1.46 27.85 -15.04
C TYR A 565 -1.78 28.52 -13.70
N CYS A 566 -2.96 28.21 -13.15
CA CYS A 566 -3.36 28.59 -11.79
C CYS A 566 -3.88 27.37 -11.02
N GLU A 567 -3.32 27.14 -9.83
CA GLU A 567 -3.60 25.98 -9.01
C GLU A 567 -3.94 26.37 -7.56
N TRP A 568 -5.04 25.83 -7.04
CA TRP A 568 -5.29 25.81 -5.60
C TRP A 568 -4.31 24.83 -4.94
N LYS A 569 -3.45 25.29 -4.03
CA LYS A 569 -2.45 24.46 -3.34
C LYS A 569 -2.75 24.36 -1.85
N HIS A 570 -2.42 23.23 -1.22
CA HIS A 570 -2.47 23.11 0.24
C HIS A 570 -1.55 24.13 0.90
N LYS A 571 -2.03 24.83 1.93
CA LYS A 571 -1.17 25.68 2.78
C LYS A 571 -0.18 24.85 3.60
N THR A 572 -0.58 23.63 3.99
CA THR A 572 0.24 22.67 4.75
C THR A 572 0.14 21.26 4.14
N ILE A 573 -0.70 20.38 4.70
CA ILE A 573 -1.02 19.03 4.19
C ILE A 573 -2.48 18.96 3.77
N ASP A 574 -2.81 17.89 3.05
CA ASP A 574 -4.20 17.51 2.89
C ASP A 574 -4.85 17.18 4.25
N ARG A 575 -5.93 17.90 4.56
CA ARG A 575 -6.79 17.71 5.75
C ARG A 575 -8.23 17.37 5.36
N SER A 576 -8.44 16.95 4.11
CA SER A 576 -9.76 16.63 3.56
C SER A 576 -10.54 15.63 4.41
N ALA A 577 -9.87 14.61 4.96
CA ALA A 577 -10.51 13.60 5.80
C ALA A 577 -11.10 14.19 7.10
N GLU A 578 -10.40 15.16 7.70
CA GLU A 578 -10.76 15.78 8.99
C GLU A 578 -11.86 16.84 8.86
N ILE A 579 -12.06 17.40 7.66
CA ILE A 579 -12.91 18.58 7.47
C ILE A 579 -14.28 18.18 6.89
N ALA A 580 -15.34 18.46 7.65
CA ALA A 580 -16.69 18.02 7.32
C ALA A 580 -17.29 18.72 6.08
N THR A 581 -16.90 19.97 5.80
CA THR A 581 -17.47 20.75 4.68
C THR A 581 -16.39 21.25 3.74
N PHE A 582 -16.64 21.23 2.42
CA PHE A 582 -15.62 21.72 1.51
C PHE A 582 -15.37 23.23 1.56
N ASP A 583 -16.32 24.04 2.03
CA ASP A 583 -16.08 25.47 2.23
C ASP A 583 -15.03 25.74 3.33
N GLU A 584 -14.99 24.90 4.36
CA GLU A 584 -13.90 24.92 5.34
C GLU A 584 -12.61 24.36 4.79
N TYR A 585 -12.68 23.27 4.01
CA TYR A 585 -11.51 22.68 3.37
C TYR A 585 -10.83 23.67 2.42
N LYS A 586 -11.59 24.39 1.60
CA LYS A 586 -11.08 25.41 0.68
C LYS A 586 -10.31 26.52 1.39
N LYS A 587 -10.62 26.85 2.65
CA LYS A 587 -9.84 27.82 3.46
C LYS A 587 -8.43 27.31 3.79
N THR A 588 -8.22 25.99 3.74
CA THR A 588 -6.88 25.36 3.89
C THR A 588 -6.05 25.42 2.62
N LEU A 589 -6.64 25.87 1.50
CA LEU A 589 -5.99 26.05 0.22
C LEU A 589 -5.62 27.52 -0.03
N GLN A 590 -4.63 27.73 -0.88
CA GLN A 590 -4.25 29.04 -1.41
C GLN A 590 -4.08 28.97 -2.93
N LEU A 591 -4.61 29.95 -3.66
CA LEU A 591 -4.45 30.01 -5.11
C LEU A 591 -3.04 30.51 -5.46
N SER A 592 -2.35 29.79 -6.34
CA SER A 592 -1.01 30.12 -6.83
C SER A 592 -1.00 30.02 -8.36
N CYS A 593 -0.60 31.10 -9.03
CA CYS A 593 -0.44 31.14 -10.48
C CYS A 593 1.04 31.33 -10.83
N ASP A 594 1.53 30.63 -11.85
CA ASP A 594 2.95 30.69 -12.25
C ASP A 594 3.33 32.07 -12.83
N ASP A 595 2.44 32.68 -13.63
CA ASP A 595 2.59 34.05 -14.12
C ASP A 595 1.34 34.89 -13.75
N PRO A 596 1.47 35.85 -12.82
CA PRO A 596 0.38 36.77 -12.47
C PRO A 596 -0.16 37.58 -13.65
N ASN A 597 0.66 37.83 -14.67
CA ASN A 597 0.31 38.59 -15.87
C ASN A 597 -0.04 37.69 -17.07
N GLY A 598 0.07 36.37 -16.91
CA GLY A 598 -0.30 35.40 -17.94
C GLY A 598 -1.77 35.53 -18.34
N GLN A 599 -2.08 35.23 -19.60
CA GLN A 599 -3.45 35.32 -20.11
C GLN A 599 -4.19 33.99 -19.92
N PRO A 600 -5.45 34.01 -19.47
CA PRO A 600 -6.30 32.82 -19.52
C PRO A 600 -6.72 32.52 -20.97
N ALA A 601 -7.13 31.28 -21.23
CA ALA A 601 -7.79 30.91 -22.47
C ALA A 601 -9.31 31.04 -22.34
N TYR A 602 -9.99 31.25 -23.46
CA TYR A 602 -11.45 31.38 -23.50
C TYR A 602 -12.05 30.28 -24.37
N LEU A 603 -12.88 29.45 -23.78
CA LEU A 603 -13.68 28.45 -24.48
C LEU A 603 -15.12 28.92 -24.57
N ASN A 604 -15.55 29.32 -25.75
CA ASN A 604 -16.94 29.67 -26.02
C ASN A 604 -17.69 28.46 -26.56
N TRP A 605 -18.74 28.03 -25.86
CA TRP A 605 -19.57 26.91 -26.27
C TRP A 605 -21.02 27.33 -26.39
N THR A 606 -21.57 27.17 -27.60
CA THR A 606 -23.00 27.32 -27.86
C THR A 606 -23.65 25.95 -27.81
N VAL A 607 -24.59 25.77 -26.87
CA VAL A 607 -25.30 24.51 -26.66
C VAL A 607 -26.35 24.36 -27.74
N VAL A 608 -26.13 23.45 -28.69
CA VAL A 608 -27.10 23.17 -29.77
C VAL A 608 -28.23 22.27 -29.28
N ASP A 609 -29.38 22.29 -29.96
CA ASP A 609 -30.59 21.57 -29.55
C ASP A 609 -30.38 20.05 -29.48
N GLU A 610 -29.51 19.49 -30.34
CA GLU A 610 -29.20 18.06 -30.37
C GLU A 610 -28.25 17.60 -29.27
N THR A 611 -27.72 18.52 -28.44
CA THR A 611 -26.80 18.15 -27.34
C THR A 611 -27.55 17.24 -26.35
N PRO A 612 -26.99 16.07 -25.97
CA PRO A 612 -27.60 15.18 -24.99
C PRO A 612 -27.79 15.85 -23.62
N ASP A 613 -28.75 15.36 -22.83
CA ASP A 613 -29.04 15.89 -21.48
C ASP A 613 -27.86 15.79 -20.51
N LEU A 614 -26.87 14.94 -20.80
CA LEU A 614 -25.66 14.80 -20.01
C LEU A 614 -24.44 14.78 -20.92
N VAL A 615 -23.52 15.71 -20.68
CA VAL A 615 -22.18 15.75 -21.26
C VAL A 615 -21.16 16.02 -20.14
N TYR A 616 -19.88 16.10 -20.46
CA TYR A 616 -18.81 16.24 -19.47
C TYR A 616 -17.85 17.35 -19.85
N TYR A 617 -17.39 18.12 -18.87
CA TYR A 617 -16.18 18.92 -19.01
C TYR A 617 -14.99 18.07 -18.57
N GLN A 618 -13.95 18.00 -19.39
CA GLN A 618 -12.78 17.15 -19.11
C GLN A 618 -11.48 17.81 -19.53
N CYS A 619 -10.37 17.20 -19.13
CA CYS A 619 -9.04 17.57 -19.62
C CYS A 619 -8.73 16.82 -20.92
N PHE A 620 -8.21 17.54 -21.92
CA PHE A 620 -7.87 16.96 -23.22
C PHE A 620 -6.72 15.96 -23.12
N THR A 621 -5.72 16.25 -22.28
CA THR A 621 -4.48 15.47 -22.17
C THR A 621 -4.52 14.39 -21.10
N HIS A 622 -5.35 14.54 -20.06
CA HIS A 622 -5.40 13.65 -18.90
C HIS A 622 -6.82 13.18 -18.63
N ARG A 623 -6.98 11.91 -18.23
CA ARG A 623 -8.29 11.34 -17.87
C ARG A 623 -8.66 11.66 -16.43
N ASN A 624 -9.96 11.70 -16.14
CA ASN A 624 -10.55 11.79 -14.80
C ASN A 624 -10.18 13.08 -14.04
N LEU A 625 -10.29 14.24 -14.68
CA LEU A 625 -10.05 15.54 -14.03
C LEU A 625 -11.35 16.34 -13.83
N GLY A 626 -12.36 16.11 -14.65
CA GLY A 626 -13.60 16.87 -14.67
C GLY A 626 -14.83 16.05 -14.32
N TRP A 627 -16.00 16.63 -14.61
CA TRP A 627 -17.29 16.11 -14.18
C TRP A 627 -18.44 16.54 -15.11
N LYS A 628 -19.66 16.43 -14.61
CA LYS A 628 -20.90 16.48 -15.39
C LYS A 628 -21.33 17.89 -15.76
N ILE A 629 -21.88 18.01 -16.96
CA ILE A 629 -22.72 19.12 -17.40
C ILE A 629 -24.10 18.54 -17.72
N HIS A 630 -25.13 19.02 -17.03
CA HIS A 630 -26.52 18.75 -17.34
C HIS A 630 -27.04 19.77 -18.34
N VAL A 631 -27.59 19.30 -19.44
CA VAL A 631 -28.15 20.13 -20.51
C VAL A 631 -29.66 20.11 -20.40
N VAL A 632 -30.25 21.27 -20.14
CA VAL A 632 -31.69 21.43 -19.93
C VAL A 632 -32.32 22.33 -20.99
N ASN A 633 -33.64 22.35 -21.06
CA ASN A 633 -34.34 23.22 -22.01
C ASN A 633 -34.28 24.68 -21.55
N ALA A 634 -34.46 25.60 -22.50
CA ALA A 634 -34.46 27.04 -22.22
C ALA A 634 -35.43 27.42 -21.08
N GLY A 635 -34.93 28.16 -20.10
CA GLY A 635 -35.68 28.62 -18.92
C GLY A 635 -35.91 27.58 -17.81
N GLU A 636 -35.38 26.35 -17.93
CA GLU A 636 -35.51 25.33 -16.87
C GLU A 636 -34.57 25.57 -15.68
N THR A 637 -33.40 26.20 -15.87
CA THR A 637 -32.48 26.46 -14.75
C THR A 637 -33.11 27.38 -13.69
N SER A 638 -33.97 28.30 -14.11
CA SER A 638 -34.72 29.19 -13.21
C SER A 638 -35.76 28.45 -12.37
N LYS A 639 -36.31 27.34 -12.88
CA LYS A 639 -37.28 26.48 -12.17
C LYS A 639 -36.59 25.59 -11.14
N ILE A 640 -35.39 25.11 -11.46
CA ILE A 640 -34.56 24.31 -10.54
C ILE A 640 -34.19 25.16 -9.30
N SER A 641 -33.75 26.41 -9.52
CA SER A 641 -33.47 27.36 -8.44
C SER A 641 -34.69 27.66 -7.55
N GLY A 642 -35.91 27.65 -8.10
CA GLY A 642 -37.15 27.85 -7.34
C GLY A 642 -37.55 26.67 -6.44
N SER A 643 -37.07 25.46 -6.73
CA SER A 643 -37.39 24.25 -5.95
C SER A 643 -36.47 24.03 -4.73
N HIS A 644 -35.24 24.55 -4.77
CA HIS A 644 -34.29 24.48 -3.65
C HIS A 644 -34.56 25.49 -2.51
N GLY A 645 -35.49 26.43 -2.70
CA GLY A 645 -35.85 27.45 -1.71
C GLY A 645 -36.79 27.00 -0.58
N LEU A 646 -37.23 25.74 -0.54
CA LEU A 646 -38.22 25.23 0.44
C LEU A 646 -37.75 24.09 1.34
N TYR A 647 -36.48 23.68 1.27
CA TYR A 647 -35.89 22.71 2.20
C TYR A 647 -34.80 23.34 3.09
N GLY A 648 -35.15 24.44 3.75
CA GLY A 648 -34.41 24.97 4.90
C GLY A 648 -34.99 24.42 6.20
N SER A 649 -34.26 23.52 6.85
CA SER A 649 -34.41 23.08 8.26
C SER A 649 -35.84 23.04 8.84
N VAL A 650 -36.54 21.91 8.67
CA VAL A 650 -37.56 21.50 9.65
C VAL A 650 -37.13 20.16 10.23
N SER A 651 -36.78 20.19 11.51
CA SER A 651 -36.40 19.02 12.31
C SER A 651 -37.49 17.96 12.23
N SER A 652 -37.11 16.78 11.75
CA SER A 652 -37.95 15.60 11.60
C SER A 652 -38.21 14.95 12.95
N THR A 653 -39.05 15.56 13.79
CA THR A 653 -39.55 14.95 15.04
C THR A 653 -41.06 15.03 15.24
N VAL A 654 -41.86 15.53 14.28
CA VAL A 654 -43.30 15.75 14.50
C VAL A 654 -44.24 14.95 13.56
N LEU A 655 -43.75 14.22 12.56
CA LEU A 655 -44.64 13.52 11.62
C LEU A 655 -45.05 12.07 11.99
N TYR A 656 -44.72 11.57 13.18
CA TYR A 656 -45.10 10.20 13.61
C TYR A 656 -46.30 10.12 14.58
N THR A 657 -46.90 11.23 15.00
CA THR A 657 -48.01 11.22 15.98
C THR A 657 -49.41 11.39 15.39
N LEU A 658 -49.56 11.53 14.07
CA LEU A 658 -50.87 11.77 13.44
C LEU A 658 -51.40 10.61 12.56
N LEU A 659 -50.74 9.46 12.52
CA LEU A 659 -51.17 8.30 11.72
C LEU A 659 -51.61 7.07 12.53
N LEU A 660 -51.94 7.23 13.82
CA LEU A 660 -52.36 6.14 14.72
C LEU A 660 -53.77 6.32 15.32
N LEU A 661 -54.63 7.14 14.71
CA LEU A 661 -55.99 7.42 15.22
C LEU A 661 -57.15 7.04 14.28
N ALA A 662 -56.90 6.21 13.27
CA ALA A 662 -57.98 5.63 12.48
C ALA A 662 -57.71 4.15 12.28
N LEU A 663 -58.36 3.30 13.08
CA LEU A 663 -58.86 1.95 12.76
C LEU A 663 -58.95 1.07 14.02
N VAL A 664 -60.01 1.21 14.83
CA VAL A 664 -60.74 0.06 15.44
C VAL A 664 -62.16 0.54 15.86
N PRO A 665 -63.25 -0.02 15.31
CA PRO A 665 -64.58 0.12 15.90
C PRO A 665 -64.95 -1.08 16.81
N GLY A 666 -65.31 -0.74 18.05
CA GLY A 666 -66.32 -1.33 18.95
C GLY A 666 -66.51 -2.86 19.10
N LEU A 667 -66.59 -3.33 20.37
CA LEU A 667 -67.82 -3.87 20.99
C LEU A 667 -67.56 -4.29 22.48
N PHE A 668 -68.41 -3.79 23.40
CA PHE A 668 -69.03 -4.42 24.62
C PHE A 668 -68.17 -5.33 25.56
N ALA A 669 -68.23 -5.32 26.90
CA ALA A 669 -69.10 -4.70 27.91
C ALA A 669 -68.57 -4.96 29.36
N LEU A 670 -69.05 -4.14 30.32
CA LEU A 670 -69.35 -4.44 31.75
C LEU A 670 -68.22 -4.70 32.79
N LEU A 671 -67.92 -3.64 33.58
CA LEU A 671 -67.91 -3.47 35.08
C LEU A 671 -67.55 -4.65 36.03
N PRO A 672 -67.11 -4.43 37.30
CA PRO A 672 -66.77 -3.17 38.03
C PRO A 672 -65.45 -3.17 38.87
N LEU A 673 -65.03 -1.96 39.27
CA LEU A 673 -64.11 -1.61 40.39
C LEU A 673 -64.69 -2.03 41.78
N PRO A 674 -64.06 -1.83 42.99
CA PRO A 674 -62.75 -1.22 43.41
C PRO A 674 -62.04 -2.10 44.52
N PRO A 675 -61.27 -1.62 45.54
CA PRO A 675 -60.52 -0.37 45.80
C PRO A 675 -59.05 -0.51 46.34
N LYS A 676 -58.31 0.61 46.24
CA LYS A 676 -57.37 1.24 47.21
C LYS A 676 -56.06 0.53 47.65
N GLY A 677 -54.95 1.24 47.37
CA GLY A 677 -54.04 1.77 48.41
C GLY A 677 -52.76 0.98 48.67
N PHE A 678 -51.61 1.46 48.18
CA PHE A 678 -50.63 2.30 48.92
C PHE A 678 -49.58 2.81 47.93
#